data_AF-A0A9P3HKU6-F1
#
_entry.id   AF-A0A9P3HKU6-F1
#
_cell.length_a   1.000
_cell.length_b   1.000
_cell.length_c   1.000
_cell.angle_alpha   90.00
_cell.angle_beta   90.00
_cell.angle_gamma   90.00
#
_symmetry.space_group_name_H-M   'P 1'
#
loop_
_entity.id
_entity.type
_entity.pdbx_description
1 polymer ?
#
loop_
_entity_poly.entity_id
_entity_poly.type
_entity_poly.pdbx_seq_one_letter_code
_entity_poly.pdbx_strand_id
1 'polypeptide(L)'
;MAKFLSIFCLFNGYTTSQGFDVLIESGASVSRLAQRVMEMSNIAFDPLNVPTLWKVNLSDAEKGSAVTVEVKTIANKTELHPKERLSTLTLDDDTYVIIQLREKVAVRPAPVVPSESPMFVDDSPAASRPHVECWQQLVENINITFFAYESEGSESLARFMEPGIGIPTTTGALAGLPNIQARAKQGLNKPNLMFLNLPVSVEAEEPPSTTDRALEKIYGRVIPLLPFFGVTGCGKTRTAIEMLCKNWGFYFNASDTDLGSDDLSVFLKLVQETARYQNRDLESNNHVHTLTLALVLTRILVLNRCLDIAENKGVPFTCKKWMLLQVDARSVGVQDLFANLFLSIAAAIHCYTVGTVEMSALVRGRFTSLRQRLLEAPSLRFGDKVLLVIDEAQNLGKEGYGAFLSQRRPSEAARQAGGSALDDYMQPILSPLMHGFYKTSAYRDTFCVMPCATGFSIFDLKWLEDSGAITKGYQEQLGPFTNFQGWRSLEQVQEYRHLIRRSLLNDDSRDNFDDLVPGESVEELYERLRGRFRPIVSAIELMLTPSSDQSDWRMAIKKIEDRLSSTAQPLYGRGNIAFDINRMVERVARDEARYAEYHNIQTTLKAFVLEHHLPEYPLILDGEEAPLVEASVGRILHFGEEPKTVLDEPFALLAARNYFQMLTWMMNQ
;
A
#
# COMPACT_ATOMS: atom_id res chain seq x y z
N MET A 1 -30.68 -27.65 -40.08
CA MET A 1 -30.37 -29.09 -40.24
C MET A 1 -29.53 -29.54 -39.06
N ALA A 2 -29.87 -30.68 -38.46
CA ALA A 2 -29.06 -31.28 -37.40
C ALA A 2 -27.89 -32.06 -38.04
N LYS A 3 -26.70 -32.00 -37.42
CA LYS A 3 -25.49 -32.70 -37.90
C LYS A 3 -25.05 -33.68 -36.82
N PHE A 4 -24.65 -34.89 -37.23
CA PHE A 4 -24.02 -35.85 -36.32
C PHE A 4 -22.53 -35.54 -36.23
N LEU A 5 -22.00 -35.49 -35.01
CA LEU A 5 -20.58 -35.28 -34.74
C LEU A 5 -20.04 -36.49 -33.99
N SER A 6 -18.99 -37.11 -34.50
CA SER A 6 -18.27 -38.18 -33.81
C SER A 6 -17.32 -37.58 -32.77
N ILE A 7 -17.50 -37.95 -31.51
CA ILE A 7 -16.80 -37.38 -30.36
C ILE A 7 -16.01 -38.45 -29.64
N PHE A 8 -14.77 -38.13 -29.29
CA PHE A 8 -13.93 -38.94 -28.43
C PHE A 8 -13.74 -38.26 -27.07
N CYS A 9 -14.04 -38.99 -25.99
CA CYS A 9 -13.79 -38.51 -24.65
C CYS A 9 -12.44 -39.07 -24.15
N LEU A 10 -11.60 -38.18 -23.63
CA LEU A 10 -10.30 -38.51 -23.07
C LEU A 10 -10.25 -38.08 -21.60
N PHE A 11 -9.83 -39.00 -20.74
CA PHE A 11 -9.59 -38.74 -19.34
C PHE A 11 -8.10 -38.82 -19.06
N ASN A 12 -7.51 -37.75 -18.50
CA ASN A 12 -6.06 -37.58 -18.36
C ASN A 12 -5.27 -37.72 -19.68
N GLY A 13 -5.90 -37.47 -20.81
CA GLY A 13 -5.27 -37.60 -22.13
C GLY A 13 -5.33 -39.01 -22.73
N TYR A 14 -5.99 -39.97 -22.07
CA TYR A 14 -6.22 -41.33 -22.58
C TYR A 14 -7.68 -41.56 -22.97
N THR A 15 -7.94 -42.27 -24.08
CA THR A 15 -9.29 -42.56 -24.59
C THR A 15 -10.07 -43.45 -23.63
N THR A 16 -11.23 -42.99 -23.16
CA THR A 16 -12.06 -43.77 -22.24
C THR A 16 -13.07 -44.70 -22.91
N SER A 17 -13.32 -44.55 -24.22
CA SER A 17 -14.25 -45.39 -24.99
C SER A 17 -13.99 -45.32 -26.50
N GLN A 18 -14.63 -46.20 -27.29
CA GLN A 18 -14.82 -45.97 -28.73
C GLN A 18 -15.66 -44.69 -28.90
N GLY A 19 -15.33 -43.87 -29.91
CA GLY A 19 -16.04 -42.61 -30.16
C GLY A 19 -17.54 -42.84 -30.35
N PHE A 20 -18.35 -41.84 -30.02
CA PHE A 20 -19.79 -41.92 -30.18
C PHE A 20 -20.33 -40.66 -30.84
N ASP A 21 -21.44 -40.81 -31.55
CA ASP A 21 -22.04 -39.72 -32.29
C ASP A 21 -23.01 -38.92 -31.42
N VAL A 22 -22.87 -37.60 -31.44
CA VAL A 22 -23.79 -36.67 -30.80
C VAL A 22 -24.53 -35.88 -31.86
N LEU A 23 -25.85 -35.99 -31.84
CA LEU A 23 -26.73 -35.16 -32.66
C LEU A 23 -26.84 -33.78 -32.03
N ILE A 24 -26.45 -32.74 -32.77
CA ILE A 24 -26.60 -31.37 -32.29
C ILE A 24 -27.15 -30.43 -33.38
N GLU A 25 -27.93 -29.47 -32.92
CA GLU A 25 -28.47 -28.41 -33.77
C GLU A 25 -27.33 -27.49 -34.22
N SER A 26 -27.30 -27.16 -35.52
CA SER A 26 -26.26 -26.31 -36.12
C SER A 26 -26.10 -24.94 -35.44
N GLY A 27 -27.14 -24.42 -34.78
CA GLY A 27 -27.09 -23.14 -34.06
C GLY A 27 -26.55 -23.21 -32.62
N ALA A 28 -26.24 -24.39 -32.08
CA ALA A 28 -25.79 -24.54 -30.70
C ALA A 28 -24.36 -24.01 -30.49
N SER A 29 -24.03 -23.63 -29.25
CA SER A 29 -22.67 -23.24 -28.86
C SER A 29 -21.81 -24.44 -28.45
N VAL A 30 -20.49 -24.28 -28.46
CA VAL A 30 -19.52 -25.27 -27.97
C VAL A 30 -19.79 -25.64 -26.50
N SER A 31 -20.16 -24.69 -25.64
CA SER A 31 -20.58 -25.00 -24.25
C SER A 31 -21.76 -25.97 -24.18
N ARG A 32 -22.74 -25.83 -25.08
CA ARG A 32 -23.91 -26.71 -25.10
C ARG A 32 -23.57 -28.10 -25.61
N LEU A 33 -22.60 -28.21 -26.54
CA LEU A 33 -22.03 -29.49 -26.96
C LEU A 33 -21.33 -30.19 -25.79
N ALA A 34 -20.49 -29.46 -25.05
CA ALA A 34 -19.78 -29.98 -23.88
C ALA A 34 -20.75 -30.53 -22.83
N GLN A 35 -21.81 -29.77 -22.51
CA GLN A 35 -22.86 -30.22 -21.59
C GLN A 35 -23.56 -31.48 -22.09
N ARG A 36 -23.92 -31.55 -23.38
CA ARG A 36 -24.61 -32.70 -23.94
C ARG A 36 -23.75 -33.97 -23.92
N VAL A 37 -22.45 -33.84 -24.13
CA VAL A 37 -21.52 -34.96 -24.01
C VAL A 37 -21.37 -35.41 -22.56
N MET A 38 -21.34 -34.49 -21.60
CA MET A 38 -21.33 -34.85 -20.18
C MET A 38 -22.59 -35.63 -19.79
N GLU A 39 -23.76 -35.26 -20.30
CA GLU A 39 -25.01 -35.99 -20.07
C GLU A 39 -24.99 -37.41 -20.69
N MET A 40 -24.30 -37.60 -21.82
CA MET A 40 -24.32 -38.87 -22.57
C MET A 40 -23.21 -39.86 -22.16
N SER A 41 -22.11 -39.39 -21.59
CA SER A 41 -20.90 -40.20 -21.42
C SER A 41 -20.91 -41.16 -20.21
N ASN A 42 -21.96 -41.16 -19.37
CA ASN A 42 -22.06 -41.98 -18.14
C ASN A 42 -20.85 -41.90 -17.17
N ILE A 43 -19.93 -40.96 -17.40
CA ILE A 43 -18.78 -40.69 -16.55
C ILE A 43 -19.23 -39.71 -15.44
N ALA A 44 -18.91 -40.00 -14.18
CA ALA A 44 -19.22 -39.08 -13.09
C ALA A 44 -18.28 -37.86 -13.16
N PHE A 45 -18.84 -36.68 -13.46
CA PHE A 45 -18.09 -35.42 -13.56
C PHE A 45 -18.12 -34.64 -12.24
N ASP A 46 -17.03 -33.94 -11.94
CA ASP A 46 -17.00 -32.88 -10.93
C ASP A 46 -17.54 -31.59 -11.57
N PRO A 47 -18.59 -30.94 -11.02
CA PRO A 47 -19.15 -29.71 -11.57
C PRO A 47 -18.15 -28.53 -11.66
N LEU A 48 -16.99 -28.63 -10.99
CA LEU A 48 -15.93 -27.62 -11.03
C LEU A 48 -14.93 -27.80 -12.19
N ASN A 49 -14.96 -28.92 -12.92
CA ASN A 49 -14.03 -29.17 -14.04
C ASN A 49 -14.73 -28.92 -15.39
N VAL A 50 -14.48 -27.75 -15.97
CA VAL A 50 -14.97 -27.44 -17.33
C VAL A 50 -14.15 -28.24 -18.35
N PRO A 51 -14.78 -29.15 -19.13
CA PRO A 51 -14.05 -29.92 -20.15
C PRO A 51 -13.49 -29.01 -21.25
N THR A 52 -12.25 -29.24 -21.64
CA THR A 52 -11.65 -28.56 -22.80
C THR A 52 -12.00 -29.33 -24.08
N LEU A 53 -12.55 -28.64 -25.07
CA LEU A 53 -12.90 -29.22 -26.38
C LEU A 53 -11.84 -28.86 -27.42
N TRP A 54 -11.36 -29.87 -28.12
CA TRP A 54 -10.37 -29.76 -29.18
C TRP A 54 -10.97 -30.24 -30.50
N LYS A 55 -10.85 -29.44 -31.56
CA LYS A 55 -11.07 -29.87 -32.93
C LYS A 55 -9.79 -30.51 -33.45
N VAL A 56 -9.88 -31.72 -34.00
CA VAL A 56 -8.74 -32.44 -34.57
C VAL A 56 -9.13 -33.10 -35.90
N ASN A 57 -8.17 -33.21 -36.81
CA ASN A 57 -8.29 -34.04 -38.01
C ASN A 57 -7.36 -35.24 -37.84
N LEU A 58 -7.93 -36.46 -37.83
CA LEU A 58 -7.17 -37.71 -37.69
C LEU A 58 -6.89 -38.30 -39.07
N SER A 59 -5.69 -38.82 -39.27
CA SER A 59 -5.29 -39.48 -40.51
C SER A 59 -5.88 -40.90 -40.63
N ASP A 60 -5.97 -41.45 -41.85
CA ASP A 60 -6.57 -42.78 -42.07
C ASP A 60 -5.83 -43.93 -41.35
N ALA A 61 -4.55 -43.76 -41.03
CA ALA A 61 -3.77 -44.70 -40.22
C ALA A 61 -4.22 -44.72 -38.73
N GLU A 62 -4.74 -43.60 -38.22
CA GLU A 62 -5.22 -43.44 -36.84
C GLU A 62 -6.69 -43.87 -36.70
N LYS A 63 -7.45 -43.96 -37.79
CA LYS A 63 -8.86 -44.39 -37.81
C LYS A 63 -9.03 -45.92 -37.73
N GLY A 64 -8.02 -46.70 -38.13
CA GLY A 64 -8.16 -48.14 -38.44
C GLY A 64 -7.61 -49.15 -37.42
N SER A 65 -6.96 -48.72 -36.34
CA SER A 65 -6.45 -49.64 -35.32
C SER A 65 -6.63 -49.04 -33.92
N ALA A 66 -6.72 -49.89 -32.89
CA ALA A 66 -6.92 -49.51 -31.49
C ALA A 66 -5.68 -48.78 -30.92
N VAL A 67 -5.32 -47.65 -31.52
CA VAL A 67 -4.21 -46.79 -31.13
C VAL A 67 -4.71 -45.83 -30.07
N THR A 68 -4.05 -45.84 -28.92
CA THR A 68 -4.29 -44.86 -27.86
C THR A 68 -3.80 -43.50 -28.34
N VAL A 69 -4.72 -42.59 -28.63
CA VAL A 69 -4.40 -41.24 -29.10
C VAL A 69 -4.20 -40.32 -27.89
N GLU A 70 -2.97 -39.82 -27.68
CA GLU A 70 -2.70 -38.78 -26.69
C GLU A 70 -2.89 -37.38 -27.32
N VAL A 71 -3.70 -36.50 -26.69
CA VAL A 71 -3.95 -35.13 -27.22
C VAL A 71 -2.69 -34.32 -27.44
N LYS A 72 -1.63 -34.60 -26.67
CA LYS A 72 -0.35 -33.88 -26.78
C LYS A 72 0.39 -34.20 -28.08
N THR A 73 0.15 -35.36 -28.69
CA THR A 73 0.87 -35.82 -29.88
C THR A 73 0.16 -35.45 -31.19
N ILE A 74 -1.06 -34.90 -31.13
CA ILE A 74 -1.81 -34.46 -32.31
C ILE A 74 -1.33 -33.07 -32.74
N ALA A 75 -0.67 -32.98 -33.89
CA ALA A 75 -0.07 -31.73 -34.39
C ALA A 75 -1.11 -30.67 -34.82
N ASN A 76 -2.28 -31.10 -35.31
CA ASN A 76 -3.30 -30.23 -35.91
C ASN A 76 -4.53 -30.02 -35.01
N LYS A 77 -4.33 -29.78 -33.70
CA LYS A 77 -5.43 -29.51 -32.77
C LYS A 77 -5.69 -28.02 -32.60
N THR A 78 -6.96 -27.65 -32.58
CA THR A 78 -7.42 -26.29 -32.28
C THR A 78 -8.39 -26.33 -31.11
N GLU A 79 -8.13 -25.55 -30.07
CA GLU A 79 -9.06 -25.42 -28.94
C GLU A 79 -10.32 -24.67 -29.38
N LEU A 80 -11.49 -25.21 -29.03
CA LEU A 80 -12.77 -24.61 -29.36
C LEU A 80 -13.23 -23.72 -28.21
N HIS A 81 -13.48 -22.43 -28.52
CA HIS A 81 -13.88 -21.48 -27.49
C HIS A 81 -15.35 -21.74 -27.07
N PRO A 82 -15.69 -21.71 -25.76
CA PRO A 82 -17.03 -22.09 -25.26
C PRO A 82 -18.20 -21.32 -25.90
N LYS A 83 -17.97 -20.05 -26.24
CA LYS A 83 -18.98 -19.16 -26.86
C LYS A 83 -19.08 -19.29 -28.39
N GLU A 84 -18.19 -20.04 -29.03
CA GLU A 84 -18.22 -20.23 -30.48
C GLU A 84 -19.46 -21.04 -30.89
N ARG A 85 -20.06 -20.69 -32.05
CA ARG A 85 -21.23 -21.42 -32.58
C ARG A 85 -20.76 -22.59 -33.42
N LEU A 86 -21.40 -23.74 -33.28
CA LEU A 86 -21.03 -24.92 -34.06
C LEU A 86 -21.22 -24.72 -35.57
N SER A 87 -22.15 -23.84 -35.99
CA SER A 87 -22.33 -23.46 -37.40
C SER A 87 -21.10 -22.77 -38.01
N THR A 88 -20.23 -22.15 -37.20
CA THR A 88 -19.01 -21.50 -37.70
C THR A 88 -17.84 -22.46 -37.81
N LEU A 89 -17.98 -23.68 -37.29
CA LEU A 89 -16.97 -24.73 -37.43
C LEU A 89 -17.14 -25.42 -38.78
N THR A 90 -16.16 -25.25 -39.68
CA THR A 90 -16.00 -26.12 -40.85
C THR A 90 -15.60 -27.50 -40.37
N LEU A 91 -16.58 -28.40 -40.27
CA LEU A 91 -16.37 -29.79 -39.87
C LEU A 91 -16.47 -30.61 -41.16
N ASP A 92 -15.32 -30.95 -41.72
CA ASP A 92 -15.25 -31.85 -42.87
C ASP A 92 -15.58 -33.28 -42.38
N ASP A 93 -15.86 -34.21 -43.29
CA ASP A 93 -16.28 -35.58 -42.92
C ASP A 93 -15.23 -36.36 -42.11
N ASP A 94 -13.99 -35.83 -42.04
CA ASP A 94 -12.85 -36.40 -41.30
C ASP A 94 -12.48 -35.62 -40.01
N THR A 95 -13.31 -34.66 -39.59
CA THR A 95 -13.07 -33.86 -38.38
C THR A 95 -13.70 -34.49 -37.14
N TYR A 96 -12.89 -34.67 -36.09
CA TYR A 96 -13.31 -35.18 -34.79
C TYR A 96 -13.22 -34.12 -33.70
N VAL A 97 -14.08 -34.23 -32.69
CA VAL A 97 -14.01 -33.40 -31.48
C VAL A 97 -13.53 -34.26 -30.33
N ILE A 98 -12.43 -33.84 -29.70
CA ILE A 98 -11.84 -34.50 -28.55
C ILE A 98 -12.15 -33.68 -27.29
N ILE A 99 -12.68 -34.34 -26.26
CA ILE A 99 -12.90 -33.74 -24.95
C ILE A 99 -11.81 -34.22 -24.00
N GLN A 100 -11.07 -33.30 -23.39
CA GLN A 100 -10.04 -33.64 -22.41
C GLN A 100 -10.46 -33.28 -20.99
N LEU A 101 -10.45 -34.26 -20.10
CA LEU A 101 -10.73 -34.15 -18.67
C LEU A 101 -9.44 -34.32 -17.86
N ARG A 102 -9.28 -33.60 -16.74
CA ARG A 102 -8.10 -33.69 -15.86
C ARG A 102 -8.49 -34.26 -14.48
N GLU A 103 -7.68 -35.18 -13.95
CA GLU A 103 -7.87 -35.81 -12.65
C GLU A 103 -7.36 -34.93 -11.49
N LYS A 104 -8.02 -35.06 -10.34
CA LYS A 104 -7.72 -34.33 -9.10
C LYS A 104 -6.40 -34.83 -8.50
N VAL A 105 -5.42 -33.94 -8.31
CA VAL A 105 -4.18 -34.28 -7.58
C VAL A 105 -4.54 -34.46 -6.10
N ALA A 106 -4.53 -35.70 -5.62
CA ALA A 106 -4.74 -36.02 -4.21
C ALA A 106 -3.49 -35.69 -3.39
N VAL A 107 -3.54 -34.62 -2.59
CA VAL A 107 -2.47 -34.25 -1.66
C VAL A 107 -2.64 -35.00 -0.33
N ARG A 108 -1.63 -35.80 0.06
CA ARG A 108 -1.52 -36.43 1.39
C ARG A 108 -1.29 -35.37 2.48
N PRO A 109 -1.81 -35.56 3.71
CA PRO A 109 -1.61 -34.60 4.79
C PRO A 109 -0.25 -34.79 5.46
N ALA A 110 0.54 -33.71 5.50
CA ALA A 110 1.71 -33.52 6.35
C ALA A 110 1.79 -32.01 6.74
N PRO A 111 2.52 -31.65 7.80
CA PRO A 111 2.11 -30.69 8.83
C PRO A 111 2.06 -29.22 8.38
N VAL A 112 1.22 -28.46 9.11
CA VAL A 112 0.89 -27.05 8.93
C VAL A 112 2.16 -26.19 8.78
N VAL A 113 2.49 -25.89 7.53
CA VAL A 113 3.31 -24.74 7.11
C VAL A 113 2.39 -23.91 6.21
N PRO A 114 2.27 -22.59 6.41
CA PRO A 114 1.41 -21.75 5.59
C PRO A 114 1.98 -21.68 4.17
N SER A 115 1.31 -22.36 3.24
CA SER A 115 1.66 -22.38 1.82
C SER A 115 1.40 -21.02 1.18
N GLU A 116 2.47 -20.47 0.61
CA GLU A 116 2.50 -19.32 -0.30
C GLU A 116 1.68 -19.60 -1.57
N SER A 117 0.41 -19.16 -1.59
CA SER A 117 -0.30 -18.68 -2.79
C SER A 117 -1.74 -18.35 -2.38
N PRO A 118 -2.20 -17.11 -2.50
CA PRO A 118 -3.62 -16.81 -2.34
C PRO A 118 -4.39 -17.51 -3.47
N MET A 119 -5.47 -18.21 -3.13
CA MET A 119 -6.44 -18.73 -4.08
C MET A 119 -6.85 -17.62 -5.06
N PHE A 120 -6.45 -17.76 -6.33
CA PHE A 120 -6.91 -16.89 -7.40
C PHE A 120 -8.40 -17.14 -7.67
N VAL A 121 -9.15 -16.04 -7.79
CA VAL A 121 -10.62 -15.96 -7.91
C VAL A 121 -11.04 -16.29 -9.35
N ASP A 122 -12.09 -17.11 -9.50
CA ASP A 122 -12.68 -17.51 -10.78
C ASP A 122 -13.51 -16.37 -11.42
N ASP A 123 -13.28 -16.11 -12.72
CA ASP A 123 -13.88 -15.01 -13.52
C ASP A 123 -15.27 -15.37 -14.10
N SER A 124 -15.98 -16.34 -13.50
CA SER A 124 -17.30 -16.79 -13.92
C SER A 124 -18.37 -15.67 -13.83
N PRO A 125 -19.39 -15.66 -14.72
CA PRO A 125 -20.39 -14.59 -14.75
C PRO A 125 -21.24 -14.55 -13.47
N ALA A 126 -21.34 -13.35 -12.88
CA ALA A 126 -21.98 -13.11 -11.60
C ALA A 126 -23.47 -13.50 -11.57
N ALA A 127 -23.90 -14.03 -10.42
CA ALA A 127 -25.32 -14.09 -10.06
C ALA A 127 -25.92 -12.67 -9.97
N SER A 128 -27.23 -12.58 -10.16
CA SER A 128 -28.00 -11.31 -10.16
C SER A 128 -27.66 -10.39 -8.98
N ARG A 129 -27.56 -9.07 -9.25
CA ARG A 129 -27.32 -8.01 -8.25
C ARG A 129 -28.26 -8.16 -7.04
N PRO A 130 -27.76 -8.37 -5.82
CA PRO A 130 -28.60 -8.37 -4.63
C PRO A 130 -29.10 -6.98 -4.27
N HIS A 131 -30.27 -6.91 -3.64
CA HIS A 131 -30.83 -5.69 -3.04
C HIS A 131 -29.94 -5.17 -1.91
N VAL A 132 -29.94 -3.85 -1.62
CA VAL A 132 -29.06 -3.21 -0.61
C VAL A 132 -29.16 -3.87 0.77
N GLU A 133 -30.37 -4.24 1.18
CA GLU A 133 -30.64 -4.93 2.46
C GLU A 133 -29.97 -6.31 2.54
N CYS A 134 -29.82 -7.00 1.41
CA CYS A 134 -29.11 -8.27 1.33
C CYS A 134 -27.59 -8.06 1.50
N TRP A 135 -27.03 -6.94 1.05
CA TRP A 135 -25.62 -6.61 1.26
C TRP A 135 -25.31 -6.26 2.72
N GLN A 136 -26.16 -5.46 3.37
CA GLN A 136 -25.99 -5.14 4.79
C GLN A 136 -26.01 -6.40 5.65
N GLN A 137 -26.97 -7.30 5.40
CA GLN A 137 -27.06 -8.57 6.10
C GLN A 137 -25.83 -9.45 5.83
N LEU A 138 -25.32 -9.46 4.59
CA LEU A 138 -24.14 -10.23 4.24
C LEU A 138 -22.89 -9.73 4.99
N VAL A 139 -22.67 -8.41 5.03
CA VAL A 139 -21.57 -7.81 5.80
C VAL A 139 -21.73 -8.11 7.28
N GLU A 140 -22.95 -8.06 7.81
CA GLU A 140 -23.21 -8.42 9.21
C GLU A 140 -22.91 -9.90 9.48
N ASN A 141 -23.29 -10.80 8.57
CA ASN A 141 -22.97 -12.22 8.69
C ASN A 141 -21.45 -12.47 8.64
N ILE A 142 -20.72 -11.77 7.75
CA ILE A 142 -19.25 -11.80 7.71
C ILE A 142 -18.68 -11.31 9.04
N ASN A 143 -19.17 -10.19 9.55
CA ASN A 143 -18.73 -9.61 10.82
C ASN A 143 -18.96 -10.58 12.00
N ILE A 144 -20.16 -11.16 12.12
CA ILE A 144 -20.52 -12.14 13.16
C ILE A 144 -19.65 -13.39 13.05
N THR A 145 -19.43 -13.89 11.83
CA THR A 145 -18.62 -15.11 11.62
C THR A 145 -17.15 -14.84 11.95
N PHE A 146 -16.62 -13.70 11.48
CA PHE A 146 -15.22 -13.32 11.67
C PHE A 146 -14.89 -13.07 13.15
N PHE A 147 -15.82 -12.47 13.90
CA PHE A 147 -15.69 -12.21 15.34
C PHE A 147 -16.53 -13.16 16.19
N ALA A 148 -16.83 -14.37 15.71
CA ALA A 148 -17.55 -15.37 16.48
C ALA A 148 -16.89 -15.62 17.85
N TYR A 149 -17.67 -16.08 18.82
CA TYR A 149 -17.14 -16.52 20.11
C TYR A 149 -16.10 -17.63 19.86
N GLU A 150 -14.92 -17.53 20.49
CA GLU A 150 -13.74 -18.42 20.27
C GLU A 150 -13.08 -18.33 18.87
N SER A 151 -13.47 -17.37 18.03
CA SER A 151 -12.65 -17.06 16.85
C SER A 151 -11.30 -16.50 17.28
N GLU A 152 -10.25 -16.87 16.55
CA GLU A 152 -8.89 -16.38 16.82
C GLU A 152 -8.82 -14.84 16.81
N GLY A 153 -9.60 -14.20 15.95
CA GLY A 153 -9.73 -12.74 15.90
C GLY A 153 -10.34 -12.15 17.18
N SER A 154 -11.44 -12.72 17.69
CA SER A 154 -12.04 -12.27 18.94
C SER A 154 -11.13 -12.53 20.15
N GLU A 155 -10.47 -13.69 20.22
CA GLU A 155 -9.58 -14.04 21.34
C GLU A 155 -8.33 -13.16 21.38
N SER A 156 -7.71 -12.91 20.23
CA SER A 156 -6.51 -12.05 20.16
C SER A 156 -6.83 -10.60 20.51
N LEU A 157 -7.96 -10.05 20.04
CA LEU A 157 -8.43 -8.73 20.47
C LEU A 157 -8.74 -8.70 21.97
N ALA A 158 -9.39 -9.73 22.51
CA ALA A 158 -9.71 -9.81 23.92
C ALA A 158 -8.43 -9.81 24.78
N ARG A 159 -7.41 -10.56 24.37
CA ARG A 159 -6.08 -10.56 25.00
C ARG A 159 -5.44 -9.18 24.91
N PHE A 160 -5.42 -8.55 23.74
CA PHE A 160 -4.87 -7.21 23.55
C PHE A 160 -5.49 -6.13 24.46
N MET A 161 -6.76 -6.30 24.86
CA MET A 161 -7.42 -5.40 25.81
C MET A 161 -7.00 -5.58 27.27
N GLU A 162 -6.22 -6.61 27.61
CA GLU A 162 -5.73 -6.80 28.97
C GLU A 162 -4.88 -5.62 29.45
N PRO A 163 -4.96 -5.27 30.76
CA PRO A 163 -4.09 -4.25 31.34
C PRO A 163 -2.62 -4.59 31.15
N GLY A 164 -1.79 -3.58 30.90
CA GLY A 164 -0.33 -3.74 30.76
C GLY A 164 0.16 -4.03 29.34
N ILE A 165 -0.73 -4.36 28.40
CA ILE A 165 -0.34 -4.44 26.98
C ILE A 165 -0.23 -3.02 26.41
N GLY A 166 1.00 -2.64 26.11
CA GLY A 166 1.38 -1.37 25.50
C GLY A 166 2.39 -1.59 24.38
N ILE A 167 3.16 -0.55 24.05
CA ILE A 167 4.24 -0.66 23.06
C ILE A 167 5.22 -1.74 23.53
N PRO A 168 5.44 -2.81 22.74
CA PRO A 168 6.43 -3.83 23.06
C PRO A 168 7.79 -3.21 23.30
N THR A 169 8.54 -3.73 24.26
CA THR A 169 9.87 -3.23 24.59
C THR A 169 10.93 -4.29 24.34
N THR A 170 12.12 -3.82 24.04
CA THR A 170 13.34 -4.62 23.94
C THR A 170 13.65 -5.26 25.29
N THR A 171 14.31 -6.42 25.26
CA THR A 171 14.74 -7.18 26.44
C THR A 171 16.27 -7.34 26.47
N GLY A 172 16.81 -7.89 27.56
CA GLY A 172 18.24 -8.14 27.69
C GLY A 172 19.05 -6.88 28.01
N ALA A 173 20.21 -6.71 27.36
CA ALA A 173 21.19 -5.67 27.66
C ALA A 173 20.76 -4.23 27.31
N LEU A 174 19.63 -4.05 26.64
CA LEU A 174 19.06 -2.74 26.30
C LEU A 174 17.57 -2.68 26.64
N ALA A 175 17.17 -3.29 27.77
CA ALA A 175 15.77 -3.47 28.09
C ALA A 175 15.02 -2.14 28.33
N GLY A 176 13.83 -2.00 27.73
CA GLY A 176 12.92 -0.85 27.93
C GLY A 176 12.68 0.03 26.71
N LEU A 177 13.48 -0.09 25.64
CA LEU A 177 13.27 0.70 24.42
C LEU A 177 12.16 0.09 23.55
N PRO A 178 11.38 0.88 22.80
CA PRO A 178 10.34 0.37 21.92
C PRO A 178 10.86 -0.66 20.91
N ASN A 179 10.15 -1.78 20.75
CA ASN A 179 10.48 -2.87 19.83
C ASN A 179 9.30 -3.11 18.87
N ILE A 180 9.08 -2.14 17.98
CA ILE A 180 8.07 -2.21 16.91
C ILE A 180 8.76 -2.59 15.61
N GLN A 181 8.22 -3.57 14.89
CA GLN A 181 8.92 -4.16 13.76
C GLN A 181 8.18 -3.97 12.45
N ALA A 182 8.93 -3.60 11.41
CA ALA A 182 8.43 -3.65 10.05
C ALA A 182 8.08 -5.11 9.68
N ARG A 183 7.07 -5.30 8.81
CA ARG A 183 6.59 -6.64 8.44
C ARG A 183 7.69 -7.54 7.89
N ALA A 184 8.67 -6.98 7.18
CA ALA A 184 9.78 -7.75 6.61
C ALA A 184 10.86 -8.20 7.63
N LYS A 185 10.83 -7.75 8.88
CA LYS A 185 11.95 -7.93 9.86
C LYS A 185 11.50 -8.48 11.22
N GLN A 186 10.49 -9.34 11.22
CA GLN A 186 9.89 -9.89 12.44
C GLN A 186 10.84 -10.80 13.23
N GLY A 187 10.68 -10.81 14.56
CA GLY A 187 11.38 -11.70 15.49
C GLY A 187 12.75 -11.19 15.97
N LEU A 188 13.14 -9.96 15.63
CA LEU A 188 14.40 -9.39 16.12
C LEU A 188 14.20 -8.73 17.50
N ASN A 189 15.26 -8.60 18.31
CA ASN A 189 15.21 -7.75 19.51
C ASN A 189 15.95 -6.46 19.22
N LYS A 190 15.34 -5.58 18.39
CA LYS A 190 15.97 -4.34 17.92
C LYS A 190 15.09 -3.14 18.23
N PRO A 191 15.66 -2.06 18.81
CA PRO A 191 14.87 -0.89 19.12
C PRO A 191 14.41 -0.19 17.85
N ASN A 192 13.17 0.33 17.87
CA ASN A 192 12.62 1.23 16.88
C ASN A 192 12.30 2.56 17.56
N LEU A 193 13.26 3.46 17.50
CA LEU A 193 13.23 4.74 18.21
C LEU A 193 12.22 5.71 17.58
N MET A 194 11.63 5.38 16.42
CA MET A 194 10.44 6.08 15.91
C MET A 194 9.21 5.93 16.79
N PHE A 195 9.22 5.05 17.80
CA PHE A 195 8.14 4.89 18.78
C PHE A 195 8.52 5.37 20.19
N LEU A 196 9.71 5.97 20.34
CA LEU A 196 10.18 6.51 21.63
C LEU A 196 9.38 7.76 22.00
N ASN A 197 8.99 7.90 23.27
CA ASN A 197 8.32 9.09 23.79
C ASN A 197 7.09 9.52 22.97
N LEU A 198 6.26 8.56 22.53
CA LEU A 198 5.00 8.88 21.86
C LEU A 198 4.02 9.57 22.82
N PRO A 199 3.24 10.56 22.34
CA PRO A 199 2.27 11.30 23.16
C PRO A 199 1.36 10.39 23.97
N VAL A 200 1.07 10.82 25.20
CA VAL A 200 0.16 10.13 26.12
C VAL A 200 -1.10 10.95 26.38
N SER A 201 -0.99 12.29 26.32
CA SER A 201 -2.12 13.22 26.46
C SER A 201 -2.57 13.77 25.11
N VAL A 202 -3.87 14.09 25.02
CA VAL A 202 -4.50 14.82 23.90
C VAL A 202 -4.22 16.32 23.98
N GLU A 203 -3.76 16.80 25.14
CA GLU A 203 -3.43 18.21 25.34
C GLU A 203 -2.22 18.62 24.49
N ALA A 204 -2.27 19.86 23.98
CA ALA A 204 -1.17 20.45 23.26
C ALA A 204 0.02 20.65 24.21
N GLU A 205 1.22 20.37 23.72
CA GLU A 205 2.43 20.61 24.49
C GLU A 205 2.77 22.11 24.44
N GLU A 206 3.41 22.64 25.50
CA GLU A 206 3.99 23.98 25.48
C GLU A 206 5.53 23.86 25.55
N PRO A 207 6.27 24.27 24.50
CA PRO A 207 5.80 24.80 23.22
C PRO A 207 5.15 23.74 22.31
N PRO A 208 4.31 24.14 21.33
CA PRO A 208 3.58 23.21 20.48
C PRO A 208 4.50 22.36 19.61
N SER A 209 4.31 21.05 19.69
CA SER A 209 5.04 20.05 18.90
C SER A 209 4.70 20.14 17.40
N THR A 210 5.49 19.47 16.56
CA THR A 210 5.18 19.30 15.12
C THR A 210 3.77 18.76 14.91
N THR A 211 3.39 17.79 15.74
CA THR A 211 2.08 17.13 15.71
C THR A 211 0.96 18.09 16.10
N ASP A 212 1.16 18.92 17.13
CA ASP A 212 0.17 19.93 17.53
C ASP A 212 -0.09 20.92 16.40
N ARG A 213 0.97 21.41 15.74
CA ARG A 213 0.85 22.31 14.58
C ARG A 213 0.12 21.67 13.39
N ALA A 214 0.35 20.38 13.14
CA ALA A 214 -0.35 19.66 12.09
C ALA A 214 -1.85 19.49 12.40
N LEU A 215 -2.18 19.21 13.66
CA LEU A 215 -3.57 19.12 14.13
C LEU A 215 -4.28 20.48 14.12
N GLU A 216 -3.60 21.55 14.52
CA GLU A 216 -4.11 22.93 14.44
C GLU A 216 -4.47 23.33 13.00
N LYS A 217 -3.75 22.82 11.99
CA LYS A 217 -4.11 23.05 10.59
C LYS A 217 -5.49 22.48 10.24
N ILE A 218 -5.98 21.44 10.92
CA ILE A 218 -7.24 20.76 10.55
C ILE A 218 -8.41 21.06 11.49
N TYR A 219 -8.15 21.41 12.76
CA TYR A 219 -9.20 21.62 13.75
C TYR A 219 -10.07 22.83 13.43
N GLY A 220 -11.40 22.66 13.58
CA GLY A 220 -12.39 23.72 13.34
C GLY A 220 -12.50 24.18 11.89
N ARG A 221 -11.82 23.52 10.94
CA ARG A 221 -11.77 23.91 9.53
C ARG A 221 -12.35 22.80 8.64
N VAL A 222 -12.98 23.17 7.53
CA VAL A 222 -13.53 22.20 6.55
C VAL A 222 -12.43 21.74 5.59
N ILE A 223 -11.45 20.99 6.14
CA ILE A 223 -10.26 20.51 5.42
C ILE A 223 -10.35 19.00 5.25
N PRO A 224 -10.71 18.50 4.05
CA PRO A 224 -10.83 17.07 3.80
C PRO A 224 -9.50 16.40 3.41
N LEU A 225 -8.44 17.17 3.12
CA LEU A 225 -7.13 16.66 2.66
C LEU A 225 -5.97 17.45 3.27
N LEU A 226 -5.07 16.81 4.01
CA LEU A 226 -3.82 17.44 4.44
C LEU A 226 -2.63 16.59 3.98
N PRO A 227 -2.05 16.87 2.80
CA PRO A 227 -0.89 16.12 2.31
C PRO A 227 0.34 16.44 3.15
N PHE A 228 1.10 15.41 3.51
CA PHE A 228 2.39 15.56 4.18
C PHE A 228 3.48 15.56 3.13
N PHE A 229 4.01 16.75 2.84
CA PHE A 229 5.00 16.96 1.78
C PHE A 229 6.38 17.18 2.38
N GLY A 230 7.32 16.36 1.97
CA GLY A 230 8.70 16.48 2.40
C GLY A 230 9.55 15.30 1.99
N VAL A 231 10.82 15.41 2.33
CA VAL A 231 11.88 14.46 1.99
C VAL A 231 11.86 13.17 2.81
N THR A 232 12.57 12.14 2.33
CA THR A 232 12.77 10.89 3.09
C THR A 232 13.35 11.19 4.46
N GLY A 233 12.77 10.64 5.52
CA GLY A 233 13.32 10.73 6.87
C GLY A 233 13.13 12.06 7.58
N CYS A 234 12.40 13.04 7.03
CA CYS A 234 12.13 14.30 7.73
C CYS A 234 11.21 14.14 8.96
N GLY A 235 10.45 13.04 9.05
CA GLY A 235 9.57 12.77 10.20
C GLY A 235 8.10 12.57 9.86
N LYS A 236 7.69 12.53 8.57
CA LYS A 236 6.29 12.37 8.15
C LYS A 236 5.55 11.23 8.87
N THR A 237 6.07 10.00 8.75
CA THR A 237 5.51 8.79 9.39
C THR A 237 5.44 8.95 10.91
N ARG A 238 6.49 9.48 11.54
CA ARG A 238 6.52 9.74 12.98
C ARG A 238 5.42 10.73 13.39
N THR A 239 5.28 11.85 12.68
CA THR A 239 4.23 12.85 12.92
C THR A 239 2.84 12.23 12.73
N ALA A 240 2.63 11.42 11.69
CA ALA A 240 1.34 10.75 11.47
C ALA A 240 1.00 9.77 12.61
N ILE A 241 1.98 9.01 13.10
CA ILE A 241 1.84 8.12 14.26
C ILE A 241 1.51 8.91 15.53
N GLU A 242 2.19 10.03 15.78
CA GLU A 242 1.93 10.91 16.92
C GLU A 242 0.54 11.53 16.85
N MET A 243 0.10 11.97 15.68
CA MET A 243 -1.27 12.46 15.46
C MET A 243 -2.30 11.37 15.80
N LEU A 244 -2.05 10.13 15.39
CA LEU A 244 -2.92 8.99 15.72
C LEU A 244 -2.84 8.56 17.20
N CYS A 245 -1.80 8.98 17.93
CA CYS A 245 -1.77 8.84 19.39
C CYS A 245 -2.67 9.88 20.09
N LYS A 246 -2.80 11.08 19.50
CA LYS A 246 -3.61 12.19 20.04
C LYS A 246 -5.05 12.20 19.53
N ASN A 247 -5.32 11.63 18.36
CA ASN A 247 -6.60 11.75 17.66
C ASN A 247 -7.02 10.41 17.02
N TRP A 248 -8.32 10.12 17.02
CA TRP A 248 -8.85 8.91 16.39
C TRP A 248 -8.65 8.94 14.86
N GLY A 249 -8.27 7.80 14.28
CA GLY A 249 -8.04 7.73 12.84
C GLY A 249 -7.61 6.35 12.36
N PHE A 250 -7.60 6.16 11.05
CA PHE A 250 -7.21 4.93 10.39
C PHE A 250 -5.84 5.09 9.74
N TYR A 251 -4.96 4.10 9.93
CA TYR A 251 -3.62 4.06 9.33
C TYR A 251 -3.56 2.97 8.26
N PHE A 252 -3.27 3.39 7.04
CA PHE A 252 -3.01 2.52 5.89
C PHE A 252 -1.57 2.73 5.44
N ASN A 253 -0.85 1.67 5.08
CA ASN A 253 0.53 1.77 4.59
C ASN A 253 0.61 1.13 3.19
N ALA A 254 1.11 1.90 2.22
CA ALA A 254 1.21 1.49 0.82
C ALA A 254 2.54 0.80 0.46
N SER A 255 3.41 0.56 1.43
CA SER A 255 4.55 -0.34 1.32
C SER A 255 4.12 -1.73 1.75
N ASP A 256 4.65 -2.78 1.12
CA ASP A 256 4.44 -4.19 1.45
C ASP A 256 5.40 -4.69 2.56
N THR A 257 6.50 -3.98 2.78
CA THR A 257 7.59 -4.41 3.67
C THR A 257 7.67 -3.62 4.99
N ASP A 258 6.92 -2.54 5.11
CA ASP A 258 7.01 -1.57 6.22
C ASP A 258 6.02 -1.89 7.37
N LEU A 259 5.76 -0.91 8.23
CA LEU A 259 4.75 -0.92 9.29
C LEU A 259 3.33 -1.04 8.73
N GLY A 260 2.39 -1.46 9.57
CA GLY A 260 0.97 -1.48 9.25
C GLY A 260 0.42 -2.87 8.92
N SER A 261 -0.85 -2.90 8.54
CA SER A 261 -1.50 -4.08 7.94
C SER A 261 -1.09 -4.27 6.47
N ASP A 262 -1.18 -5.51 6.00
CA ASP A 262 -1.06 -5.90 4.59
C ASP A 262 -2.32 -5.55 3.76
N ASP A 263 -3.40 -5.05 4.36
CA ASP A 263 -4.69 -4.81 3.69
C ASP A 263 -4.60 -3.95 2.42
N LEU A 264 -3.82 -2.88 2.44
CA LEU A 264 -3.62 -2.02 1.26
C LEU A 264 -2.73 -2.68 0.20
N SER A 265 -1.78 -3.53 0.60
CA SER A 265 -0.97 -4.33 -0.34
C SER A 265 -1.82 -5.42 -1.01
N VAL A 266 -2.69 -6.07 -0.24
CA VAL A 266 -3.69 -7.01 -0.75
C VAL A 266 -4.67 -6.32 -1.70
N PHE A 267 -5.13 -5.12 -1.35
CA PHE A 267 -5.95 -4.30 -2.24
C PHE A 267 -5.25 -4.03 -3.57
N LEU A 268 -3.97 -3.62 -3.56
CA LEU A 268 -3.20 -3.35 -4.78
C LEU A 268 -3.10 -4.60 -5.64
N LYS A 269 -2.77 -5.74 -5.03
CA LYS A 269 -2.68 -7.03 -5.69
C LYS A 269 -3.99 -7.42 -6.36
N LEU A 270 -5.11 -7.32 -5.65
CA LEU A 270 -6.45 -7.58 -6.21
C LEU A 270 -6.74 -6.67 -7.40
N VAL A 271 -6.45 -5.37 -7.29
CA VAL A 271 -6.67 -4.43 -8.39
C VAL A 271 -5.81 -4.78 -9.59
N GLN A 272 -4.55 -5.17 -9.40
CA GLN A 272 -3.62 -5.51 -10.49
C GLN A 272 -3.91 -6.85 -11.17
N GLU A 273 -4.34 -7.85 -10.41
CA GLU A 273 -4.48 -9.23 -10.89
C GLU A 273 -5.87 -9.53 -11.46
N THR A 274 -6.90 -8.75 -11.10
CA THR A 274 -8.27 -8.99 -11.55
C THR A 274 -8.64 -8.07 -12.72
N ALA A 275 -8.95 -8.66 -13.88
CA ALA A 275 -9.26 -7.93 -15.12
C ALA A 275 -10.42 -6.91 -14.95
N ARG A 276 -11.39 -7.21 -14.08
CA ARG A 276 -12.51 -6.31 -13.72
C ARG A 276 -12.07 -4.94 -13.19
N TYR A 277 -10.87 -4.86 -12.63
CA TYR A 277 -10.31 -3.65 -12.01
C TYR A 277 -9.20 -2.97 -12.84
N GLN A 278 -8.80 -3.57 -13.96
CA GLN A 278 -7.78 -3.05 -14.88
C GLN A 278 -8.36 -2.48 -16.18
N ASN A 279 -9.66 -2.16 -16.21
CA ASN A 279 -10.28 -1.58 -17.40
C ASN A 279 -10.03 -0.06 -17.46
N ARG A 280 -9.73 0.49 -18.64
CA ARG A 280 -9.50 1.93 -18.87
C ARG A 280 -10.78 2.77 -18.91
N ASP A 281 -11.89 2.27 -18.37
CA ASP A 281 -13.16 2.97 -18.34
C ASP A 281 -13.47 3.52 -16.92
N LEU A 282 -14.33 4.53 -16.85
CA LEU A 282 -14.86 5.10 -15.61
C LEU A 282 -15.51 4.05 -14.69
N GLU A 283 -16.01 2.94 -15.25
CA GLU A 283 -16.53 1.82 -14.47
C GLU A 283 -15.46 1.15 -13.59
N SER A 284 -14.21 1.09 -14.07
CA SER A 284 -13.08 0.57 -13.30
C SER A 284 -12.81 1.42 -12.04
N ASN A 285 -12.88 2.74 -12.17
CA ASN A 285 -12.77 3.65 -11.03
C ASN A 285 -13.86 3.33 -9.98
N ASN A 286 -15.09 3.03 -10.39
CA ASN A 286 -16.16 2.66 -9.46
C ASN A 286 -15.88 1.37 -8.70
N HIS A 287 -15.28 0.38 -9.35
CA HIS A 287 -14.85 -0.83 -8.66
C HIS A 287 -13.75 -0.56 -7.62
N VAL A 288 -12.74 0.24 -7.99
CA VAL A 288 -11.67 0.66 -7.06
C VAL A 288 -12.24 1.47 -5.89
N HIS A 289 -13.24 2.34 -6.14
CA HIS A 289 -13.96 3.05 -5.08
C HIS A 289 -14.64 2.08 -4.11
N THR A 290 -15.32 1.05 -4.63
CA THR A 290 -16.02 0.05 -3.81
C THR A 290 -15.03 -0.73 -2.93
N LEU A 291 -13.89 -1.16 -3.47
CA LEU A 291 -12.83 -1.80 -2.68
C LEU A 291 -12.21 -0.87 -1.65
N THR A 292 -12.00 0.40 -1.99
CA THR A 292 -11.48 1.38 -1.02
C THR A 292 -12.43 1.57 0.15
N LEU A 293 -13.74 1.64 -0.12
CA LEU A 293 -14.76 1.68 0.92
C LEU A 293 -14.76 0.42 1.78
N ALA A 294 -14.37 -0.74 1.24
CA ALA A 294 -14.19 -1.97 2.01
C ALA A 294 -13.00 -1.90 2.96
N LEU A 295 -11.89 -1.26 2.57
CA LEU A 295 -10.77 -0.98 3.49
C LEU A 295 -11.25 -0.13 4.67
N VAL A 296 -11.99 0.94 4.41
CA VAL A 296 -12.55 1.80 5.46
C VAL A 296 -13.53 1.04 6.35
N LEU A 297 -14.45 0.27 5.75
CA LEU A 297 -15.43 -0.55 6.47
C LEU A 297 -14.74 -1.52 7.42
N THR A 298 -13.67 -2.16 6.96
CA THR A 298 -12.87 -3.09 7.77
C THR A 298 -12.33 -2.41 9.02
N ARG A 299 -11.77 -1.20 8.90
CA ARG A 299 -11.28 -0.42 10.05
C ARG A 299 -12.41 -0.05 11.01
N ILE A 300 -13.58 0.32 10.47
CA ILE A 300 -14.77 0.64 11.27
C ILE A 300 -15.25 -0.58 12.08
N LEU A 301 -15.31 -1.76 11.46
CA LEU A 301 -15.79 -2.98 12.12
C LEU A 301 -14.82 -3.44 13.22
N VAL A 302 -13.52 -3.48 12.94
CA VAL A 302 -12.50 -3.84 13.95
C VAL A 302 -12.49 -2.82 15.10
N LEU A 303 -12.59 -1.52 14.82
CA LEU A 303 -12.64 -0.50 15.86
C LEU A 303 -13.89 -0.62 16.74
N ASN A 304 -15.07 -0.79 16.13
CA ASN A 304 -16.30 -1.03 16.91
C ASN A 304 -16.15 -2.25 17.82
N ARG A 305 -15.56 -3.34 17.32
CA ARG A 305 -15.31 -4.54 18.13
C ARG A 305 -14.36 -4.26 19.30
N CYS A 306 -13.32 -3.46 19.07
CA CYS A 306 -12.42 -3.05 20.15
C CYS A 306 -13.15 -2.24 21.22
N LEU A 307 -14.01 -1.30 20.81
CA LEU A 307 -14.84 -0.50 21.72
C LEU A 307 -15.81 -1.39 22.52
N ASP A 308 -16.48 -2.34 21.86
CA ASP A 308 -17.38 -3.30 22.53
C ASP A 308 -16.64 -4.10 23.60
N ILE A 309 -15.46 -4.64 23.29
CA ILE A 309 -14.67 -5.42 24.26
C ILE A 309 -14.22 -4.55 25.42
N ALA A 310 -13.78 -3.32 25.14
CA ALA A 310 -13.33 -2.38 26.16
C ALA A 310 -14.45 -1.98 27.13
N GLU A 311 -15.63 -1.65 26.59
CA GLU A 311 -16.84 -1.34 27.37
C GLU A 311 -17.27 -2.54 28.22
N ASN A 312 -17.34 -3.74 27.63
CA ASN A 312 -17.72 -4.96 28.35
C ASN A 312 -16.74 -5.34 29.47
N LYS A 313 -15.44 -5.08 29.29
CA LYS A 313 -14.41 -5.34 30.30
C LYS A 313 -14.21 -4.17 31.29
N GLY A 314 -14.84 -3.01 31.05
CA GLY A 314 -14.62 -1.81 31.85
C GLY A 314 -13.18 -1.27 31.78
N VAL A 315 -12.48 -1.48 30.66
CA VAL A 315 -11.09 -1.03 30.46
C VAL A 315 -11.02 0.14 29.49
N PRO A 316 -10.13 1.12 29.69
CA PRO A 316 -10.01 2.24 28.77
C PRO A 316 -9.38 1.79 27.43
N PHE A 317 -10.02 2.19 26.33
CA PHE A 317 -9.47 2.07 24.98
C PHE A 317 -9.10 3.46 24.44
N THR A 318 -7.84 3.64 24.06
CA THR A 318 -7.28 4.96 23.72
C THR A 318 -6.81 5.01 22.27
N CYS A 319 -6.68 6.22 21.73
CA CYS A 319 -6.09 6.46 20.41
C CYS A 319 -4.73 5.77 20.25
N LYS A 320 -3.87 5.83 21.29
CA LYS A 320 -2.56 5.15 21.29
C LYS A 320 -2.65 3.63 21.19
N LYS A 321 -3.59 2.98 21.91
CA LYS A 321 -3.83 1.53 21.76
C LYS A 321 -4.34 1.19 20.37
N TRP A 322 -5.26 2.00 19.83
CA TRP A 322 -5.78 1.82 18.48
C TRP A 322 -4.71 2.02 17.40
N MET A 323 -3.86 3.04 17.54
CA MET A 323 -2.70 3.26 16.66
C MET A 323 -1.79 2.03 16.69
N LEU A 324 -1.43 1.53 17.88
CA LEU A 324 -0.53 0.38 18.04
C LEU A 324 -1.04 -0.86 17.32
N LEU A 325 -2.34 -1.17 17.46
CA LEU A 325 -2.97 -2.29 16.76
C LEU A 325 -2.86 -2.15 15.23
N GLN A 326 -2.93 -0.94 14.69
CA GLN A 326 -2.88 -0.71 13.24
C GLN A 326 -1.47 -0.73 12.68
N VAL A 327 -0.47 -0.23 13.41
CA VAL A 327 0.92 -0.14 12.93
C VAL A 327 1.72 -1.43 13.12
N ASP A 328 1.39 -2.23 14.14
CA ASP A 328 2.08 -3.50 14.43
C ASP A 328 1.22 -4.43 15.30
N ALA A 329 0.16 -5.00 14.70
CA ALA A 329 -0.71 -5.97 15.35
C ALA A 329 0.07 -7.20 15.87
N ARG A 330 1.06 -7.68 15.09
CA ARG A 330 1.74 -8.94 15.38
C ARG A 330 2.62 -8.86 16.63
N SER A 331 3.34 -7.76 16.83
CA SER A 331 4.16 -7.59 18.03
C SER A 331 3.36 -7.45 19.32
N VAL A 332 2.06 -7.16 19.23
CA VAL A 332 1.13 -7.18 20.38
C VAL A 332 0.28 -8.44 20.46
N GLY A 333 0.66 -9.50 19.74
CA GLY A 333 0.01 -10.80 19.80
C GLY A 333 -1.33 -10.89 19.07
N VAL A 334 -1.56 -9.99 18.10
CA VAL A 334 -2.77 -9.96 17.28
C VAL A 334 -2.41 -10.26 15.82
N GLN A 335 -3.17 -11.14 15.17
CA GLN A 335 -3.00 -11.38 13.74
C GLN A 335 -3.38 -10.13 12.92
N ASP A 336 -3.08 -10.14 11.63
CA ASP A 336 -3.51 -9.06 10.74
C ASP A 336 -5.01 -9.17 10.41
N LEU A 337 -5.84 -8.78 11.38
CA LEU A 337 -7.30 -8.83 11.28
C LEU A 337 -7.83 -7.94 10.16
N PHE A 338 -7.11 -6.87 9.84
CA PHE A 338 -7.52 -5.92 8.81
C PHE A 338 -7.37 -6.55 7.42
N ALA A 339 -6.23 -7.15 7.11
CA ALA A 339 -6.05 -7.84 5.83
C ALA A 339 -7.04 -9.01 5.67
N ASN A 340 -7.23 -9.81 6.73
CA ASN A 340 -8.10 -10.98 6.71
C ASN A 340 -9.59 -10.62 6.55
N LEU A 341 -10.06 -9.60 7.28
CA LEU A 341 -11.45 -9.14 7.16
C LEU A 341 -11.68 -8.41 5.83
N PHE A 342 -10.72 -7.61 5.37
CA PHE A 342 -10.79 -6.96 4.06
C PHE A 342 -10.94 -8.00 2.94
N LEU A 343 -10.14 -9.07 2.95
CA LEU A 343 -10.26 -10.17 1.99
C LEU A 343 -11.65 -10.82 1.99
N SER A 344 -12.22 -11.04 3.18
CA SER A 344 -13.56 -11.62 3.32
C SER A 344 -14.64 -10.72 2.69
N ILE A 345 -14.55 -9.42 2.92
CA ILE A 345 -15.48 -8.43 2.35
C ILE A 345 -15.24 -8.29 0.83
N ALA A 346 -13.98 -8.25 0.39
CA ALA A 346 -13.62 -8.17 -1.02
C ALA A 346 -14.12 -9.38 -1.81
N ALA A 347 -13.97 -10.60 -1.28
CA ALA A 347 -14.51 -11.81 -1.89
C ALA A 347 -16.04 -11.72 -2.07
N ALA A 348 -16.75 -11.23 -1.05
CA ALA A 348 -18.19 -11.00 -1.14
C ALA A 348 -18.56 -9.94 -2.20
N ILE A 349 -17.81 -8.83 -2.30
CA ILE A 349 -18.00 -7.83 -3.37
C ILE A 349 -17.86 -8.46 -4.77
N HIS A 350 -16.91 -9.39 -4.94
CA HIS A 350 -16.72 -10.09 -6.21
C HIS A 350 -17.91 -11.00 -6.53
N CYS A 351 -18.32 -11.87 -5.59
CA CYS A 351 -19.40 -12.84 -5.82
C CYS A 351 -20.75 -12.17 -6.13
N TYR A 352 -21.03 -11.03 -5.51
CA TYR A 352 -22.36 -10.39 -5.54
C TYR A 352 -22.44 -9.13 -6.40
N THR A 353 -21.34 -8.67 -7.00
CA THR A 353 -21.29 -7.46 -7.86
C THR A 353 -21.91 -6.23 -7.20
N VAL A 354 -21.37 -5.84 -6.05
CA VAL A 354 -21.85 -4.68 -5.27
C VAL A 354 -21.44 -3.37 -5.95
N GLY A 355 -22.41 -2.46 -6.11
CA GLY A 355 -22.17 -1.12 -6.65
C GLY A 355 -21.59 -0.16 -5.61
N THR A 356 -20.96 0.92 -6.09
CA THR A 356 -20.35 1.93 -5.21
C THR A 356 -21.37 2.72 -4.39
N VAL A 357 -22.61 2.85 -4.88
CA VAL A 357 -23.68 3.60 -4.19
C VAL A 357 -24.11 2.87 -2.93
N GLU A 358 -24.37 1.57 -3.05
CA GLU A 358 -24.77 0.68 -1.96
C GLU A 358 -23.67 0.60 -0.90
N MET A 359 -22.42 0.41 -1.36
CA MET A 359 -21.26 0.38 -0.47
C MET A 359 -21.03 1.73 0.24
N SER A 360 -21.19 2.85 -0.48
CA SER A 360 -21.09 4.18 0.13
C SER A 360 -22.15 4.41 1.19
N ALA A 361 -23.40 4.02 0.92
CA ALA A 361 -24.49 4.19 1.88
C ALA A 361 -24.22 3.41 3.18
N LEU A 362 -23.78 2.15 3.07
CA LEU A 362 -23.40 1.33 4.22
C LEU A 362 -22.24 1.94 5.01
N VAL A 363 -21.13 2.29 4.35
CA VAL A 363 -19.96 2.87 5.01
C VAL A 363 -20.30 4.18 5.70
N ARG A 364 -21.06 5.07 5.05
CA ARG A 364 -21.50 6.34 5.64
C ARG A 364 -22.32 6.14 6.90
N GLY A 365 -23.28 5.20 6.87
CA GLY A 365 -24.08 4.85 8.04
C GLY A 365 -23.19 4.38 9.20
N ARG A 366 -22.33 3.40 8.95
CA ARG A 366 -21.44 2.82 9.98
C ARG A 366 -20.40 3.83 10.49
N PHE A 367 -19.87 4.67 9.62
CA PHE A 367 -18.92 5.73 9.99
C PHE A 367 -19.59 6.80 10.86
N THR A 368 -20.83 7.19 10.54
CA THR A 368 -21.61 8.14 11.34
C THR A 368 -21.86 7.59 12.75
N SER A 369 -22.31 6.33 12.85
CA SER A 369 -22.52 5.67 14.14
C SER A 369 -21.23 5.55 14.95
N LEU A 370 -20.13 5.14 14.32
CA LEU A 370 -18.82 5.08 14.97
C LEU A 370 -18.40 6.45 15.50
N ARG A 371 -18.50 7.50 14.68
CA ARG A 371 -18.11 8.85 15.08
C ARG A 371 -18.92 9.36 16.27
N GLN A 372 -20.23 9.09 16.29
CA GLN A 372 -21.08 9.44 17.43
C GLN A 372 -20.57 8.78 18.71
N ARG A 373 -20.25 7.48 18.64
CA ARG A 373 -19.70 6.72 19.76
C ARG A 373 -18.32 7.23 20.21
N LEU A 374 -17.47 7.66 19.29
CA LEU A 374 -16.18 8.26 19.59
C LEU A 374 -16.30 9.65 20.25
N LEU A 375 -17.31 10.45 19.88
CA LEU A 375 -17.60 11.75 20.52
C LEU A 375 -18.06 11.60 21.98
N GLU A 376 -18.64 10.45 22.32
CA GLU A 376 -19.03 10.11 23.69
C GLU A 376 -17.83 9.58 24.52
N ALA A 377 -16.72 9.24 23.87
CA ALA A 377 -15.51 8.81 24.55
C ALA A 377 -14.71 10.02 25.09
N PRO A 378 -14.06 9.89 26.26
CA PRO A 378 -13.36 10.99 26.94
C PRO A 378 -12.12 11.55 26.22
N SER A 379 -11.87 11.16 24.97
CA SER A 379 -10.65 11.46 24.19
C SER A 379 -10.91 12.17 22.85
N LEU A 380 -12.17 12.39 22.44
CA LEU A 380 -12.49 13.14 21.23
C LEU A 380 -13.15 14.47 21.60
N ARG A 381 -12.57 15.59 21.17
CA ARG A 381 -13.17 16.91 21.36
C ARG A 381 -14.25 17.15 20.30
N PHE A 382 -15.25 17.94 20.64
CA PHE A 382 -16.26 18.38 19.67
C PHE A 382 -15.58 19.20 18.57
N GLY A 383 -15.73 18.77 17.31
CA GLY A 383 -15.05 19.37 16.14
C GLY A 383 -13.85 18.57 15.62
N ASP A 384 -13.48 17.48 16.29
CA ASP A 384 -12.42 16.60 15.80
C ASP A 384 -12.88 15.79 14.58
N LYS A 385 -11.91 15.60 13.69
CA LYS A 385 -12.04 14.80 12.46
C LYS A 385 -11.44 13.42 12.71
N VAL A 386 -12.04 12.38 12.14
CA VAL A 386 -11.37 11.08 12.03
C VAL A 386 -10.28 11.19 10.96
N LEU A 387 -9.04 10.86 11.31
CA LEU A 387 -7.92 10.92 10.36
C LEU A 387 -7.92 9.68 9.47
N LEU A 388 -7.59 9.83 8.19
CA LEU A 388 -7.37 8.73 7.25
C LEU A 388 -5.94 8.87 6.72
N VAL A 389 -4.97 8.28 7.41
CA VAL A 389 -3.55 8.35 7.06
C VAL A 389 -3.23 7.30 6.01
N ILE A 390 -2.59 7.72 4.92
CA ILE A 390 -2.07 6.84 3.88
C ILE A 390 -0.56 7.04 3.84
N ASP A 391 0.18 6.17 4.50
CA ASP A 391 1.64 6.23 4.55
C ASP A 391 2.28 5.60 3.32
N GLU A 392 3.49 6.05 2.99
CA GLU A 392 4.22 5.64 1.78
C GLU A 392 3.41 5.78 0.48
N ALA A 393 2.52 6.78 0.42
CA ALA A 393 1.53 6.96 -0.66
C ALA A 393 2.15 7.18 -2.05
N GLN A 394 3.44 7.51 -2.14
CA GLN A 394 4.16 7.55 -3.42
C GLN A 394 4.21 6.20 -4.14
N ASN A 395 4.06 5.08 -3.43
CA ASN A 395 3.97 3.77 -4.08
C ASN A 395 2.69 3.69 -4.91
N LEU A 396 1.54 4.11 -4.36
CA LEU A 396 0.27 4.21 -5.10
C LEU A 396 0.32 5.21 -6.26
N GLY A 397 1.14 6.26 -6.15
CA GLY A 397 1.32 7.25 -7.23
C GLY A 397 2.09 6.72 -8.44
N LYS A 398 2.84 5.62 -8.26
CA LYS A 398 3.64 4.97 -9.33
C LYS A 398 2.93 3.77 -9.94
N GLU A 399 2.01 3.15 -9.19
CA GLU A 399 1.26 1.97 -9.63
C GLU A 399 0.06 2.33 -10.51
N GLY A 400 -0.20 1.49 -11.51
CA GLY A 400 -1.40 1.58 -12.35
C GLY A 400 -1.50 2.84 -13.20
N TYR A 401 -0.38 3.51 -13.49
CA TYR A 401 -0.37 4.67 -14.38
C TYR A 401 -0.86 4.26 -15.78
N GLY A 402 -1.87 4.97 -16.29
CA GLY A 402 -2.50 4.64 -17.58
C GLY A 402 -3.61 3.58 -17.52
N ALA A 403 -3.89 3.01 -16.34
CA ALA A 403 -4.99 2.08 -16.13
C ALA A 403 -6.31 2.79 -15.74
N PHE A 404 -6.22 4.01 -15.20
CA PHE A 404 -7.37 4.77 -14.71
C PHE A 404 -7.50 6.11 -15.41
N LEU A 405 -8.74 6.52 -15.69
CA LEU A 405 -9.04 7.83 -16.27
C LEU A 405 -9.47 8.80 -15.17
N SER A 406 -9.05 10.06 -15.31
CA SER A 406 -9.53 11.19 -14.51
C SER A 406 -11.04 11.34 -14.67
N GLN A 407 -11.70 11.85 -13.62
CA GLN A 407 -13.11 12.20 -13.70
C GLN A 407 -13.38 13.42 -14.59
N ARG A 408 -12.34 14.19 -14.93
CA ARG A 408 -12.44 15.21 -15.98
C ARG A 408 -12.72 14.47 -17.28
N ARG A 409 -13.94 14.59 -17.81
CA ARG A 409 -14.29 13.95 -19.08
C ARG A 409 -13.39 14.53 -20.17
N PRO A 410 -12.67 13.68 -20.93
CA PRO A 410 -11.97 14.14 -22.12
C PRO A 410 -13.00 14.74 -23.07
N SER A 411 -12.64 15.87 -23.69
CA SER A 411 -13.45 16.45 -24.76
C SER A 411 -13.61 15.43 -25.89
N GLU A 412 -14.67 15.56 -26.67
CA GLU A 412 -14.92 14.64 -27.78
C GLU A 412 -13.78 14.68 -28.81
N ALA A 413 -13.17 15.86 -28.99
CA ALA A 413 -11.96 16.04 -29.77
C ALA A 413 -10.74 15.29 -29.18
N ALA A 414 -10.54 15.30 -27.86
CA ALA A 414 -9.46 14.57 -27.20
C ALA A 414 -9.65 13.04 -27.30
N ARG A 415 -10.89 12.54 -27.23
CA ARG A 415 -11.17 11.10 -27.44
C ARG A 415 -10.90 10.67 -28.89
N GLN A 416 -11.23 11.52 -29.85
CA GLN A 416 -11.01 11.25 -31.27
C GLN A 416 -9.53 11.37 -31.68
N ALA A 417 -8.74 12.19 -30.97
CA ALA A 417 -7.31 12.39 -31.23
C ALA A 417 -6.40 11.22 -30.79
N GLY A 418 -6.94 10.20 -30.09
CA GLY A 418 -6.22 8.98 -29.73
C GLY A 418 -5.35 9.07 -28.47
N GLY A 419 -4.44 8.11 -28.29
CA GLY A 419 -3.74 7.85 -27.03
C GLY A 419 -3.02 9.06 -26.41
N SER A 420 -2.30 9.85 -27.21
CA SER A 420 -1.53 11.00 -26.71
C SER A 420 -2.40 12.15 -26.18
N ALA A 421 -3.65 12.28 -26.64
CA ALA A 421 -4.59 13.28 -26.14
C ALA A 421 -5.33 12.82 -24.87
N LEU A 422 -5.22 11.53 -24.53
CA LEU A 422 -5.76 10.95 -23.30
C LEU A 422 -4.73 10.90 -22.16
N ASP A 423 -3.44 11.09 -22.44
CA ASP A 423 -2.36 11.07 -21.44
C ASP A 423 -2.59 12.11 -20.33
N ASP A 424 -3.12 13.28 -20.67
CA ASP A 424 -3.53 14.33 -19.71
C ASP A 424 -4.65 13.88 -18.74
N TYR A 425 -5.36 12.81 -19.11
CA TYR A 425 -6.46 12.23 -18.35
C TYR A 425 -6.07 10.92 -17.67
N MET A 426 -4.88 10.37 -17.92
CA MET A 426 -4.42 9.16 -17.24
C MET A 426 -4.04 9.46 -15.79
N GLN A 427 -4.41 8.56 -14.89
CA GLN A 427 -4.18 8.71 -13.46
C GLN A 427 -3.60 7.41 -12.87
N PRO A 428 -2.74 7.49 -11.85
CA PRO A 428 -2.32 6.32 -11.09
C PRO A 428 -3.44 5.85 -10.15
N ILE A 429 -3.29 4.66 -9.56
CA ILE A 429 -4.29 4.08 -8.64
C ILE A 429 -4.58 4.95 -7.41
N LEU A 430 -3.62 5.78 -7.01
CA LEU A 430 -3.81 6.75 -5.92
C LEU A 430 -5.05 7.63 -6.12
N SER A 431 -5.32 8.10 -7.34
CA SER A 431 -6.46 8.99 -7.64
C SER A 431 -7.82 8.34 -7.34
N PRO A 432 -8.21 7.20 -7.96
CA PRO A 432 -9.47 6.55 -7.63
C PRO A 432 -9.51 6.09 -6.17
N LEU A 433 -8.40 5.66 -5.56
CA LEU A 433 -8.37 5.33 -4.13
C LEU A 433 -8.72 6.54 -3.25
N MET A 434 -8.13 7.71 -3.51
CA MET A 434 -8.47 8.95 -2.78
C MET A 434 -9.95 9.32 -2.94
N HIS A 435 -10.48 9.17 -4.15
CA HIS A 435 -11.91 9.36 -4.40
C HIS A 435 -12.77 8.37 -3.58
N GLY A 436 -12.35 7.12 -3.44
CA GLY A 436 -12.97 6.14 -2.56
C GLY A 436 -13.05 6.64 -1.11
N PHE A 437 -11.94 7.14 -0.57
CA PHE A 437 -11.90 7.70 0.78
C PHE A 437 -12.83 8.90 0.95
N TYR A 438 -12.95 9.79 -0.04
CA TYR A 438 -13.88 10.92 0.02
C TYR A 438 -15.36 10.52 0.06
N LYS A 439 -15.70 9.27 -0.29
CA LYS A 439 -17.07 8.76 -0.19
C LYS A 439 -17.43 8.23 1.20
N THR A 440 -16.47 8.13 2.11
CA THR A 440 -16.64 7.61 3.49
C THR A 440 -17.75 8.32 4.28
N SER A 441 -17.86 9.64 4.14
CA SER A 441 -18.87 10.46 4.80
C SER A 441 -19.53 11.42 3.82
N ALA A 442 -20.78 11.79 4.07
CA ALA A 442 -21.44 12.88 3.35
C ALA A 442 -20.91 14.26 3.78
N TYR A 443 -20.35 14.34 5.00
CA TYR A 443 -19.95 15.57 5.66
C TYR A 443 -18.42 15.67 5.71
N ARG A 444 -17.83 16.60 4.94
CA ARG A 444 -16.36 16.72 4.76
C ARG A 444 -15.62 17.29 5.97
N ASP A 445 -16.33 17.87 6.91
CA ASP A 445 -15.84 18.31 8.21
C ASP A 445 -15.64 17.16 9.19
N THR A 446 -16.09 15.94 8.86
CA THR A 446 -16.04 14.79 9.79
C THR A 446 -14.79 13.92 9.69
N PHE A 447 -13.98 14.09 8.63
CA PHE A 447 -12.73 13.37 8.43
C PHE A 447 -11.67 14.25 7.75
N CYS A 448 -10.43 13.77 7.73
CA CYS A 448 -9.32 14.34 6.96
C CYS A 448 -8.46 13.22 6.38
N VAL A 449 -8.24 13.21 5.06
CA VAL A 449 -7.31 12.28 4.41
C VAL A 449 -5.90 12.87 4.43
N MET A 450 -4.92 12.06 4.81
CA MET A 450 -3.55 12.49 5.07
C MET A 450 -2.55 11.58 4.36
N PRO A 451 -2.34 11.77 3.06
CA PRO A 451 -1.32 11.02 2.36
C PRO A 451 0.07 11.53 2.76
N CYS A 452 0.89 10.61 3.27
CA CYS A 452 2.29 10.82 3.60
C CYS A 452 3.12 10.17 2.51
N ALA A 453 3.93 10.97 1.83
CA ALA A 453 4.71 10.45 0.72
C ALA A 453 6.08 11.09 0.60
N THR A 454 7.03 10.26 0.21
CA THR A 454 8.37 10.71 -0.15
C THR A 454 8.47 10.84 -1.66
N GLY A 455 8.81 12.04 -2.15
CA GLY A 455 8.92 12.29 -3.58
C GLY A 455 7.59 12.30 -4.32
N PHE A 456 6.48 12.59 -3.61
CA PHE A 456 5.34 13.17 -4.33
C PHE A 456 5.81 14.45 -4.98
N SER A 457 5.51 14.59 -6.26
CA SER A 457 5.66 15.84 -6.94
C SER A 457 4.53 16.78 -6.58
N ILE A 458 4.77 18.08 -6.73
CA ILE A 458 3.69 19.09 -6.68
C ILE A 458 2.55 18.75 -7.65
N PHE A 459 2.84 18.00 -8.72
CA PHE A 459 1.84 17.50 -9.65
C PHE A 459 1.08 16.26 -9.15
N ASP A 460 1.69 15.43 -8.30
CA ASP A 460 0.97 14.33 -7.65
C ASP A 460 -0.04 14.91 -6.67
N LEU A 461 0.29 16.05 -6.04
CA LEU A 461 -0.68 16.83 -5.25
C LEU A 461 -1.85 17.33 -6.12
N LYS A 462 -1.61 17.73 -7.37
CA LYS A 462 -2.67 18.11 -8.32
C LYS A 462 -3.62 16.95 -8.67
N TRP A 463 -3.12 15.72 -8.78
CA TRP A 463 -3.99 14.54 -8.94
C TRP A 463 -4.92 14.32 -7.74
N LEU A 464 -4.39 14.54 -6.52
CA LEU A 464 -5.21 14.49 -5.29
C LEU A 464 -6.33 15.53 -5.31
N GLU A 465 -6.07 16.72 -5.87
CA GLU A 465 -7.08 17.77 -6.05
C GLU A 465 -8.11 17.42 -7.13
N ASP A 466 -7.62 16.93 -8.27
CA ASP A 466 -8.43 16.61 -9.45
C ASP A 466 -9.28 15.35 -9.29
N SER A 467 -9.11 14.63 -8.18
CA SER A 467 -9.95 13.51 -7.74
C SER A 467 -11.39 13.93 -7.38
N GLY A 468 -11.86 15.11 -7.81
CA GLY A 468 -13.27 15.49 -7.90
C GLY A 468 -13.94 15.91 -6.58
N ALA A 469 -13.20 15.88 -5.46
CA ALA A 469 -13.77 16.07 -4.12
C ALA A 469 -13.26 17.32 -3.38
N ILE A 470 -12.44 18.17 -4.01
CA ILE A 470 -11.88 19.36 -3.36
C ILE A 470 -12.30 20.60 -4.14
N THR A 471 -12.76 21.63 -3.44
CA THR A 471 -13.17 22.91 -4.05
C THR A 471 -11.95 23.55 -4.75
N LYS A 472 -12.12 24.10 -5.96
CA LYS A 472 -11.04 24.84 -6.64
C LYS A 472 -10.49 25.95 -5.73
N GLY A 473 -9.16 26.10 -5.66
CA GLY A 473 -8.47 27.10 -4.81
C GLY A 473 -8.08 26.61 -3.40
N TYR A 474 -8.18 25.31 -3.12
CA TYR A 474 -7.87 24.73 -1.81
C TYR A 474 -6.38 24.79 -1.43
N GLN A 475 -5.47 24.45 -2.35
CA GLN A 475 -4.03 24.56 -2.09
C GLN A 475 -3.58 26.00 -1.87
N GLU A 476 -4.19 26.97 -2.56
CA GLU A 476 -3.88 28.40 -2.44
C GLU A 476 -4.11 28.96 -1.02
N GLN A 477 -4.93 28.30 -0.18
CA GLN A 477 -5.27 28.78 1.17
C GLN A 477 -4.48 28.11 2.31
N LEU A 478 -3.99 26.88 2.15
CA LEU A 478 -3.41 26.10 3.27
C LEU A 478 -2.14 25.33 2.94
N GLY A 479 -1.93 25.02 1.66
CA GLY A 479 -0.83 24.20 1.17
C GLY A 479 -0.72 22.81 1.82
N PRO A 480 0.29 22.01 1.45
CA PRO A 480 0.66 20.83 2.20
C PRO A 480 1.16 21.18 3.61
N PHE A 481 1.25 20.17 4.48
CA PHE A 481 2.01 20.28 5.71
C PHE A 481 3.47 19.92 5.43
N THR A 482 4.38 20.87 5.64
CA THR A 482 5.81 20.77 5.34
C THR A 482 6.69 21.02 6.58
N ASN A 483 6.11 21.42 7.71
CA ASN A 483 6.84 21.82 8.91
C ASN A 483 7.28 20.62 9.76
N PHE A 484 8.19 19.80 9.23
CA PHE A 484 8.78 18.69 9.96
C PHE A 484 10.05 19.12 10.67
N GLN A 485 10.09 18.96 11.99
CA GLN A 485 11.30 19.27 12.76
C GLN A 485 12.39 18.20 12.53
N GLY A 486 13.63 18.66 12.51
CA GLY A 486 14.80 17.81 12.55
C GLY A 486 15.89 18.46 13.38
N TRP A 487 17.12 17.95 13.29
CA TRP A 487 18.22 18.35 14.16
C TRP A 487 18.81 19.70 13.73
N ARG A 488 18.71 20.69 14.61
CA ARG A 488 19.17 22.07 14.39
C ARG A 488 20.39 22.41 15.25
N SER A 489 20.59 21.74 16.38
CA SER A 489 21.75 22.00 17.24
C SER A 489 22.28 20.72 17.90
N LEU A 490 23.52 20.79 18.39
CA LEU A 490 24.18 19.71 19.11
C LEU A 490 23.41 19.35 20.40
N GLU A 491 22.87 20.36 21.09
CA GLU A 491 22.11 20.21 22.33
C GLU A 491 20.85 19.36 22.12
N GLN A 492 20.19 19.47 20.95
CA GLN A 492 19.03 18.64 20.64
C GLN A 492 19.39 17.16 20.52
N VAL A 493 20.55 16.85 19.93
CA VAL A 493 21.04 15.47 19.81
C VAL A 493 21.44 14.93 21.19
N GLN A 494 22.09 15.76 22.00
CA GLN A 494 22.45 15.43 23.39
C GLN A 494 21.21 15.14 24.25
N GLU A 495 20.19 15.99 24.17
CA GLU A 495 18.93 15.79 24.91
C GLU A 495 18.22 14.51 24.45
N TYR A 496 18.25 14.20 23.16
CA TYR A 496 17.69 12.96 22.64
C TYR A 496 18.46 11.72 23.14
N ARG A 497 19.79 11.80 23.25
CA ARG A 497 20.60 10.75 23.89
C ARG A 497 20.20 10.54 25.35
N HIS A 498 20.02 11.62 26.11
CA HIS A 498 19.54 11.56 27.49
C HIS A 498 18.13 10.97 27.61
N LEU A 499 17.25 11.31 26.66
CA LEU A 499 15.90 10.74 26.54
C LEU A 499 15.94 9.22 26.32
N ILE A 500 16.82 8.72 25.45
CA ILE A 500 16.96 7.26 25.26
C ILE A 500 17.46 6.62 26.54
N ARG A 501 18.52 7.18 27.14
CA ARG A 501 19.13 6.66 28.37
C ARG A 501 18.13 6.58 29.53
N ARG A 502 17.30 7.62 29.73
CA ARG A 502 16.29 7.63 30.81
C ARG A 502 15.16 6.63 30.58
N SER A 503 14.92 6.20 29.34
CA SER A 503 13.88 5.22 28.99
C SER A 503 14.30 3.77 29.24
N LEU A 504 15.57 3.51 29.55
CA LEU A 504 16.07 2.18 29.89
C LEU A 504 15.68 1.78 31.32
N LEU A 505 15.36 0.50 31.50
CA LEU A 505 14.74 -0.01 32.72
C LEU A 505 15.68 -0.09 33.94
N ASN A 506 16.95 -0.44 33.73
CA ASN A 506 17.92 -0.70 34.80
C ASN A 506 19.28 -0.07 34.51
N ASP A 507 20.13 0.02 35.53
CA ASP A 507 21.44 0.66 35.44
C ASP A 507 22.38 -0.10 34.49
N ASP A 508 22.39 -1.43 34.51
CA ASP A 508 23.18 -2.23 33.56
C ASP A 508 22.86 -1.89 32.10
N SER A 509 21.58 -1.70 31.75
CA SER A 509 21.18 -1.30 30.40
C SER A 509 21.64 0.11 30.06
N ARG A 510 21.66 1.02 31.05
CA ARG A 510 22.11 2.41 30.87
C ARG A 510 23.62 2.48 30.69
N ASP A 511 24.38 1.69 31.43
CA ASP A 511 25.83 1.60 31.32
C ASP A 511 26.20 1.00 29.95
N ASN A 512 25.54 -0.08 29.54
CA ASN A 512 25.72 -0.65 28.20
C ASN A 512 25.32 0.33 27.08
N PHE A 513 24.28 1.15 27.28
CA PHE A 513 23.94 2.23 26.35
C PHE A 513 25.03 3.30 26.28
N ASP A 514 25.60 3.70 27.42
CA ASP A 514 26.68 4.69 27.47
C ASP A 514 27.95 4.17 26.76
N ASP A 515 28.22 2.86 26.80
CA ASP A 515 29.31 2.24 26.06
C ASP A 515 29.06 2.20 24.54
N LEU A 516 27.83 1.87 24.11
CA LEU A 516 27.46 1.76 22.69
C LEU A 516 27.24 3.12 22.02
N VAL A 517 26.76 4.10 22.78
CA VAL A 517 26.44 5.46 22.32
C VAL A 517 27.12 6.46 23.27
N PRO A 518 28.45 6.56 23.23
CA PRO A 518 29.19 7.41 24.15
C PRO A 518 28.92 8.90 23.89
N GLY A 519 29.18 9.76 24.87
CA GLY A 519 28.96 11.21 24.72
C GLY A 519 29.71 11.82 23.54
N GLU A 520 30.90 11.31 23.24
CA GLU A 520 31.72 11.73 22.08
C GLU A 520 31.06 11.46 20.71
N SER A 521 30.10 10.51 20.62
CA SER A 521 29.43 10.24 19.35
C SER A 521 28.43 11.34 18.95
N VAL A 522 28.02 12.19 19.89
CA VAL A 522 26.98 13.21 19.69
C VAL A 522 27.43 14.29 18.71
N GLU A 523 28.68 14.73 18.83
CA GLU A 523 29.28 15.71 17.92
C GLU A 523 29.33 15.16 16.50
N GLU A 524 29.86 13.94 16.33
CA GLU A 524 29.97 13.33 15.00
C GLU A 524 28.59 13.00 14.36
N LEU A 525 27.60 12.60 15.17
CA LEU A 525 26.21 12.44 14.71
C LEU A 525 25.66 13.76 14.15
N TYR A 526 25.85 14.86 14.87
CA TYR A 526 25.38 16.17 14.44
C TYR A 526 26.16 16.69 13.21
N GLU A 527 27.48 16.58 13.22
CA GLU A 527 28.32 17.08 12.12
C GLU A 527 28.05 16.39 10.80
N ARG A 528 27.77 15.08 10.82
CA ARG A 528 27.61 14.26 9.60
C ARG A 528 26.16 14.02 9.19
N LEU A 529 25.23 13.97 10.16
CA LEU A 529 23.85 13.51 9.92
C LEU A 529 22.75 14.51 10.35
N ARG A 530 23.09 15.74 10.75
CA ARG A 530 22.09 16.79 11.06
C ARG A 530 21.19 17.13 9.87
N GLY A 531 20.09 17.82 10.15
CA GLY A 531 19.09 18.16 9.16
C GLY A 531 17.77 17.48 9.48
N ARG A 532 17.43 16.42 8.77
CA ARG A 532 16.23 15.57 8.99
C ARG A 532 16.30 14.72 10.26
N PHE A 533 15.13 14.33 10.77
CA PHE A 533 14.99 13.48 11.96
C PHE A 533 15.66 12.10 11.83
N ARG A 534 15.33 11.33 10.78
CA ARG A 534 15.63 9.89 10.71
C ARG A 534 17.12 9.50 10.65
N PRO A 535 18.03 10.20 9.94
CA PRO A 535 19.42 9.78 9.81
C PRO A 535 20.14 9.53 11.15
N ILE A 536 20.11 10.49 12.08
CA ILE A 536 20.69 10.31 13.43
C ILE A 536 20.00 9.17 14.18
N VAL A 537 18.67 9.11 14.15
CA VAL A 537 17.91 8.06 14.83
C VAL A 537 18.28 6.67 14.32
N SER A 538 18.42 6.51 13.00
CA SER A 538 18.84 5.25 12.38
C SER A 538 20.29 4.90 12.70
N ALA A 539 21.18 5.88 12.81
CA ALA A 539 22.56 5.63 13.25
C ALA A 539 22.59 5.10 14.69
N ILE A 540 21.81 5.70 15.60
CA ILE A 540 21.69 5.23 16.98
C ILE A 540 21.08 3.83 17.03
N GLU A 541 20.00 3.55 16.28
CA GLU A 541 19.43 2.19 16.20
C GLU A 541 20.44 1.14 15.70
N LEU A 542 21.35 1.52 14.79
CA LEU A 542 22.44 0.65 14.36
C LEU A 542 23.48 0.43 15.46
N MET A 543 23.86 1.47 16.21
CA MET A 543 24.77 1.35 17.37
C MET A 543 24.20 0.40 18.44
N LEU A 544 22.88 0.44 18.63
CA LEU A 544 22.16 -0.39 19.60
C LEU A 544 21.88 -1.82 19.11
N THR A 545 22.19 -2.13 17.85
CA THR A 545 21.94 -3.46 17.30
C THR A 545 23.11 -4.38 17.65
N PRO A 546 22.88 -5.55 18.27
CA PRO A 546 23.94 -6.52 18.52
C PRO A 546 24.56 -6.97 17.19
N SER A 547 25.84 -6.70 16.99
CA SER A 547 26.65 -7.29 15.92
C SER A 547 27.76 -8.16 16.51
N SER A 548 28.20 -9.18 15.75
CA SER A 548 29.28 -10.10 16.13
C SER A 548 30.61 -9.38 16.35
N ASP A 549 30.81 -8.25 15.67
CA ASP A 549 31.83 -7.27 15.98
C ASP A 549 31.18 -6.19 16.85
N GLN A 550 31.78 -5.82 17.99
CA GLN A 550 31.39 -4.64 18.75
C GLN A 550 31.24 -3.47 17.76
N SER A 551 30.00 -3.02 17.51
CA SER A 551 29.76 -2.01 16.47
C SER A 551 30.39 -0.70 16.91
N ASP A 552 31.57 -0.38 16.37
CA ASP A 552 32.15 0.96 16.47
C ASP A 552 31.09 1.98 16.03
N TRP A 553 30.73 2.89 16.93
CA TRP A 553 29.70 3.90 16.70
C TRP A 553 30.06 4.78 15.49
N ARG A 554 31.36 5.00 15.21
CA ARG A 554 31.84 5.70 14.00
C ARG A 554 31.46 4.96 12.73
N MET A 555 31.57 3.63 12.75
CA MET A 555 31.17 2.79 11.63
C MET A 555 29.65 2.82 11.43
N ALA A 556 28.84 2.89 12.49
CA ALA A 556 27.39 3.03 12.37
C ALA A 556 27.00 4.36 11.70
N ILE A 557 27.61 5.48 12.11
CA ILE A 557 27.41 6.80 11.48
C ILE A 557 27.82 6.75 10.01
N LYS A 558 29.02 6.23 9.72
CA LYS A 558 29.52 6.10 8.36
C LYS A 558 28.62 5.24 7.47
N LYS A 559 28.09 4.13 7.98
CA LYS A 559 27.15 3.27 7.24
C LYS A 559 25.88 4.02 6.83
N ILE A 560 25.34 4.88 7.69
CA ILE A 560 24.17 5.71 7.35
C ILE A 560 24.54 6.77 6.32
N GLU A 561 25.65 7.49 6.51
CA GLU A 561 26.13 8.50 5.55
C GLU A 561 26.38 7.89 4.16
N ASP A 562 27.10 6.77 4.10
CA ASP A 562 27.40 6.05 2.86
C ASP A 562 26.10 5.55 2.19
N ARG A 563 25.15 5.02 2.96
CA ARG A 563 23.84 4.59 2.44
C ARG A 563 23.06 5.75 1.80
N LEU A 564 23.16 6.95 2.38
CA LEU A 564 22.45 8.13 1.89
C LEU A 564 23.14 8.82 0.71
N SER A 565 24.47 8.72 0.60
CA SER A 565 25.25 9.57 -0.30
C SER A 565 26.09 8.83 -1.35
N SER A 566 26.37 7.55 -1.17
CA SER A 566 27.31 6.81 -2.03
C SER A 566 26.73 6.52 -3.41
N THR A 567 27.58 6.56 -4.44
CA THR A 567 27.30 6.09 -5.80
C THR A 567 27.77 4.65 -6.05
N ALA A 568 28.39 4.01 -5.05
CA ALA A 568 28.85 2.64 -5.15
C ALA A 568 27.70 1.64 -4.97
N GLN A 569 27.69 0.57 -5.76
CA GLN A 569 26.81 -0.58 -5.55
C GLN A 569 27.26 -1.37 -4.30
N PRO A 570 26.32 -1.96 -3.52
CA PRO A 570 24.86 -1.99 -3.70
C PRO A 570 24.11 -0.79 -3.08
N LEU A 571 24.83 0.22 -2.57
CA LEU A 571 24.24 1.35 -1.82
C LEU A 571 23.50 2.33 -2.74
N TYR A 572 23.87 2.38 -4.01
CA TYR A 572 23.24 3.24 -5.01
C TYR A 572 21.90 2.69 -5.49
N GLY A 573 20.83 3.04 -4.77
CA GLY A 573 19.46 2.61 -5.07
C GLY A 573 18.40 3.43 -4.32
N ARG A 574 17.20 2.86 -4.16
CA ARG A 574 16.05 3.55 -3.54
C ARG A 574 16.39 4.01 -2.12
N GLY A 575 16.16 5.30 -1.84
CA GLY A 575 16.47 5.93 -0.55
C GLY A 575 17.88 6.48 -0.42
N ASN A 576 18.72 6.36 -1.46
CA ASN A 576 19.97 7.07 -1.61
C ASN A 576 19.74 8.39 -2.37
N ILE A 577 20.32 9.48 -1.87
CA ILE A 577 20.10 10.83 -2.39
C ILE A 577 20.82 11.02 -3.73
N ALA A 578 22.02 10.47 -3.92
CA ALA A 578 22.71 10.57 -5.22
C ALA A 578 21.92 9.85 -6.32
N PHE A 579 21.25 8.75 -5.97
CA PHE A 579 20.33 8.05 -6.86
C PHE A 579 19.08 8.89 -7.15
N ASP A 580 18.47 9.48 -6.12
CA ASP A 580 17.29 10.35 -6.26
C ASP A 580 17.59 11.63 -7.07
N ILE A 581 18.79 12.21 -6.94
CA ILE A 581 19.28 13.30 -7.80
C ILE A 581 19.26 12.88 -9.27
N ASN A 582 19.93 11.76 -9.59
CA ASN A 582 20.01 11.30 -10.98
C ASN A 582 18.61 11.05 -11.56
N ARG A 583 17.75 10.36 -10.79
CA ARG A 583 16.36 10.12 -11.17
C ARG A 583 15.61 11.42 -11.45
N MET A 584 15.79 12.45 -10.61
CA MET A 584 15.09 13.71 -10.78
C MET A 584 15.61 14.49 -11.99
N VAL A 585 16.92 14.52 -12.21
CA VAL A 585 17.53 15.15 -13.41
C VAL A 585 16.98 14.51 -14.69
N GLU A 586 16.95 13.17 -14.75
CA GLU A 586 16.35 12.46 -15.88
C GLU A 586 14.86 12.77 -16.04
N ARG A 587 14.12 12.87 -14.93
CA ARG A 587 12.69 13.19 -14.95
C ARG A 587 12.42 14.59 -15.52
N VAL A 588 13.20 15.59 -15.08
CA VAL A 588 13.10 16.97 -15.58
C VAL A 588 13.44 17.02 -17.07
N ALA A 589 14.49 16.32 -17.51
CA ALA A 589 14.89 16.30 -18.91
C ALA A 589 13.85 15.63 -19.84
N ARG A 590 13.07 14.66 -19.33
CA ARG A 590 12.00 14.00 -20.11
C ARG A 590 10.73 14.87 -20.26
N ASP A 591 10.53 15.85 -19.38
CA ASP A 591 9.31 16.64 -19.30
C ASP A 591 9.61 18.11 -19.01
N GLU A 592 10.47 18.73 -19.84
CA GLU A 592 10.97 20.09 -19.61
C GLU A 592 9.84 21.12 -19.47
N ALA A 593 8.78 20.99 -20.27
CA ALA A 593 7.63 21.88 -20.24
C ALA A 593 6.92 21.85 -18.87
N ARG A 594 6.82 20.68 -18.24
CA ARG A 594 6.22 20.53 -16.90
C ARG A 594 7.05 21.15 -15.80
N TYR A 595 8.37 21.23 -15.96
CA TYR A 595 9.28 21.76 -14.94
C TYR A 595 9.86 23.14 -15.27
N ALA A 596 9.36 23.81 -16.32
CA ALA A 596 9.92 25.07 -16.83
C ALA A 596 9.90 26.24 -15.83
N GLU A 597 9.01 26.21 -14.83
CA GLU A 597 8.91 27.25 -13.79
C GLU A 597 9.92 27.08 -12.64
N TYR A 598 10.57 25.91 -12.52
CA TYR A 598 11.51 25.61 -11.44
C TYR A 598 12.95 25.94 -11.84
N HIS A 599 13.80 26.17 -10.84
CA HIS A 599 15.21 26.39 -11.10
C HIS A 599 15.86 25.17 -11.73
N ASN A 600 16.85 25.40 -12.60
CA ASN A 600 17.65 24.32 -13.17
C ASN A 600 18.36 23.56 -12.03
N ILE A 601 17.87 22.34 -11.76
CA ILE A 601 18.36 21.49 -10.67
C ILE A 601 19.88 21.32 -10.70
N GLN A 602 20.49 21.15 -11.87
CA GLN A 602 21.94 21.00 -11.98
C GLN A 602 22.68 22.29 -11.65
N THR A 603 22.16 23.44 -12.07
CA THR A 603 22.73 24.75 -11.73
C THR A 603 22.67 24.99 -10.21
N THR A 604 21.54 24.70 -9.57
CA THR A 604 21.39 24.85 -8.12
C THR A 604 22.28 23.87 -7.35
N LEU A 605 22.41 22.62 -7.82
CA LEU A 605 23.33 21.64 -7.22
C LEU A 605 24.80 22.08 -7.35
N LYS A 606 25.19 22.67 -8.49
CA LYS A 606 26.54 23.25 -8.65
C LYS A 606 26.76 24.41 -7.68
N ALA A 607 25.79 25.33 -7.58
CA ALA A 607 25.84 26.42 -6.61
C ALA A 607 25.98 25.89 -5.19
N PHE A 608 25.18 24.89 -4.79
CA PHE A 608 25.26 24.26 -3.48
C PHE A 608 26.65 23.68 -3.16
N VAL A 609 27.26 22.97 -4.13
CA VAL A 609 28.61 22.41 -3.97
C VAL A 609 29.67 23.52 -3.86
N LEU A 610 29.55 24.58 -4.67
CA LEU A 610 30.48 25.71 -4.67
C LEU A 610 30.37 26.56 -3.41
N GLU A 611 29.16 26.88 -2.97
CA GLU A 611 28.90 27.69 -1.78
C GLU A 611 29.38 26.99 -0.51
N HIS A 612 29.37 25.66 -0.45
CA HIS A 612 29.96 24.96 0.68
C HIS A 612 31.49 25.14 0.80
N HIS A 613 32.17 25.55 -0.28
CA HIS A 613 33.59 25.90 -0.22
C HIS A 613 33.80 27.33 0.32
N LEU A 614 32.72 28.08 0.53
CA LEU A 614 32.68 29.36 1.22
C LEU A 614 32.14 29.13 2.66
N PRO A 615 32.49 29.98 3.65
CA PRO A 615 32.12 29.74 5.04
C PRO A 615 30.60 29.67 5.32
N GLU A 616 30.21 28.60 6.03
CA GLU A 616 29.07 28.38 6.96
C GLU A 616 27.62 28.78 6.65
N TYR A 617 27.28 29.30 5.47
CA TYR A 617 25.87 29.64 5.19
C TYR A 617 25.11 28.52 4.46
N PRO A 618 23.91 28.16 4.93
CA PRO A 618 23.03 27.27 4.17
C PRO A 618 22.60 27.97 2.87
N LEU A 619 22.49 27.22 1.77
CA LEU A 619 21.91 27.77 0.54
C LEU A 619 20.38 27.81 0.71
N ILE A 620 19.84 29.03 0.81
CA ILE A 620 18.41 29.30 0.96
C ILE A 620 17.90 29.89 -0.35
N LEU A 621 16.87 29.27 -0.92
CA LEU A 621 16.24 29.71 -2.16
C LEU A 621 15.04 30.61 -1.85
N ASP A 622 14.71 31.52 -2.77
CA ASP A 622 13.64 32.52 -2.59
C ASP A 622 12.20 31.94 -2.69
N GLY A 623 12.04 30.62 -2.54
CA GLY A 623 10.76 29.94 -2.52
C GLY A 623 10.86 28.42 -2.38
N GLU A 624 9.74 27.74 -2.63
CA GLU A 624 9.67 26.28 -2.71
C GLU A 624 10.17 25.79 -4.07
N GLU A 625 11.18 24.92 -4.06
CA GLU A 625 11.76 24.27 -5.23
C GLU A 625 11.47 22.78 -5.15
N ALA A 626 10.25 22.40 -5.57
CA ALA A 626 9.76 21.04 -5.49
C ALA A 626 10.73 19.99 -6.06
N PRO A 627 11.42 20.21 -7.22
CA PRO A 627 12.40 19.25 -7.74
C PRO A 627 13.55 18.93 -6.77
N LEU A 628 14.02 19.90 -6.00
CA LEU A 628 15.12 19.69 -5.04
C LEU A 628 14.65 18.90 -3.81
N VAL A 629 13.40 19.11 -3.40
CA VAL A 629 12.75 18.33 -2.33
C VAL A 629 12.46 16.91 -2.82
N GLU A 630 11.95 16.74 -4.03
CA GLU A 630 11.72 15.42 -4.65
C GLU A 630 13.01 14.61 -4.84
N ALA A 631 14.11 15.29 -5.16
CA ALA A 631 15.45 14.70 -5.22
C ALA A 631 16.05 14.39 -3.85
N SER A 632 15.32 14.65 -2.75
CA SER A 632 15.79 14.48 -1.38
C SER A 632 17.05 15.31 -1.05
N VAL A 633 17.32 16.41 -1.75
CA VAL A 633 18.49 17.28 -1.51
C VAL A 633 18.13 18.51 -0.69
N GLY A 634 17.03 19.18 -1.03
CA GLY A 634 16.52 20.34 -0.30
C GLY A 634 15.42 19.94 0.68
N ARG A 635 15.27 20.69 1.77
CA ARG A 635 14.14 20.57 2.70
C ARG A 635 13.40 21.89 2.82
N ILE A 636 12.11 21.83 3.10
CA ILE A 636 11.30 23.04 3.30
C ILE A 636 11.40 23.48 4.76
N LEU A 637 11.80 24.73 4.97
CA LEU A 637 11.77 25.41 6.28
C LEU A 637 10.89 26.66 6.16
N HIS A 638 10.24 27.02 7.27
CA HIS A 638 9.42 28.24 7.32
C HIS A 638 10.21 29.37 7.98
N PHE A 639 10.24 30.52 7.32
CA PHE A 639 10.79 31.77 7.84
C PHE A 639 9.65 32.77 8.00
N GLY A 640 8.96 32.72 9.13
CA GLY A 640 7.66 33.38 9.27
C GLY A 640 6.57 32.60 8.54
N GLU A 641 5.81 33.27 7.68
CA GLU A 641 4.77 32.66 6.83
C GLU A 641 5.31 32.13 5.49
N GLU A 642 6.56 32.46 5.14
CA GLU A 642 7.16 32.07 3.86
C GLU A 642 7.87 30.71 3.95
N PRO A 643 7.43 29.70 3.22
CA PRO A 643 8.18 28.46 3.06
C PRO A 643 9.32 28.67 2.06
N LYS A 644 10.53 28.21 2.41
CA LYS A 644 11.72 28.27 1.57
C LYS A 644 12.41 26.92 1.51
N THR A 645 13.00 26.63 0.36
CA THR A 645 13.86 25.46 0.18
C THR A 645 15.25 25.77 0.70
N VAL A 646 15.72 24.93 1.61
CA VAL A 646 17.02 25.07 2.27
C VAL A 646 17.86 23.84 1.99
N LEU A 647 19.10 24.08 1.57
CA LEU A 647 20.11 23.05 1.33
C LEU A 647 21.23 23.26 2.35
N ASP A 648 21.19 22.48 3.43
CA ASP A 648 22.06 22.64 4.60
C ASP A 648 22.55 21.31 5.20
N GLU A 649 22.20 20.19 4.58
CA GLU A 649 22.43 18.86 5.13
C GLU A 649 23.77 18.28 4.64
N PRO A 650 24.69 17.89 5.55
CA PRO A 650 26.03 17.42 5.18
C PRO A 650 26.03 16.23 4.23
N PHE A 651 25.16 15.24 4.49
CA PHE A 651 25.03 14.07 3.64
C PHE A 651 24.39 14.37 2.28
N ALA A 652 23.54 15.41 2.17
CA ALA A 652 22.94 15.82 0.90
C ALA A 652 23.98 16.52 0.01
N LEU A 653 24.83 17.34 0.61
CA LEU A 653 26.00 17.90 -0.06
C LEU A 653 26.95 16.80 -0.55
N LEU A 654 27.27 15.84 0.33
CA LEU A 654 28.14 14.71 -0.04
C LEU A 654 27.53 13.93 -1.21
N ALA A 655 26.22 13.68 -1.20
CA ALA A 655 25.50 13.05 -2.30
C ALA A 655 25.62 13.84 -3.61
N ALA A 656 25.46 15.17 -3.55
CA ALA A 656 25.61 16.04 -4.72
C ALA A 656 27.04 16.00 -5.29
N ARG A 657 28.06 16.01 -4.42
CA ARG A 657 29.47 15.84 -4.83
C ARG A 657 29.71 14.49 -5.51
N ASN A 658 29.23 13.41 -4.89
CA ASN A 658 29.37 12.05 -5.43
C ASN A 658 28.66 11.89 -6.78
N TYR A 659 27.48 12.53 -6.94
CA TYR A 659 26.76 12.57 -8.22
C TYR A 659 27.60 13.22 -9.34
N PHE A 660 28.21 14.39 -9.11
CA PHE A 660 29.05 15.04 -10.13
C PHE A 660 30.34 14.27 -10.42
N GLN A 661 30.94 13.63 -9.42
CA GLN A 661 32.09 12.74 -9.61
C GLN A 661 31.73 11.54 -10.51
N MET A 662 30.58 10.91 -10.25
CA MET A 662 30.06 9.82 -11.08
C MET A 662 29.84 10.27 -12.53
N LEU A 663 29.18 11.42 -12.75
CA LEU A 663 28.99 11.97 -14.10
C LEU A 663 30.33 12.22 -14.82
N THR A 664 31.31 12.78 -14.12
CA THR A 664 32.63 13.06 -14.69
C THR A 664 33.35 11.77 -15.08
N TRP A 665 33.24 10.73 -14.25
CA TRP A 665 33.77 9.41 -14.57
C TRP A 665 33.09 8.80 -15.80
N MET A 666 31.77 8.91 -15.90
CA MET A 666 31.00 8.40 -17.06
C MET A 666 31.33 9.14 -18.37
N MET A 667 31.64 10.44 -18.32
CA MET A 667 32.02 11.21 -19.52
C MET A 667 33.45 10.92 -20.01
N ASN A 668 34.31 10.38 -19.15
CA ASN A 668 35.70 10.05 -19.47
C ASN A 668 35.89 8.59 -19.93
N GLN A 669 34.82 7.80 -19.96
CA GLN A 669 34.77 6.47 -20.60
C GLN A 669 34.20 6.61 -22.00
#